data_AF-A0AAW8DRJ9-F1
#
_entry.id   AF-A0AAW8DRJ9-F1
#
_cell.length_a   1.000
_cell.length_b   1.000
_cell.length_c   1.000
_cell.angle_alpha   90.00
_cell.angle_beta   90.00
_cell.angle_gamma   90.00
#
_symmetry.space_group_name_H-M   'P 1'
#
loop_
_entity.id
_entity.type
_entity.pdbx_description
1 polymer ?
#
loop_
_entity_poly.entity_id
_entity_poly.type
_entity_poly.pdbx_seq_one_letter_code
_entity_poly.pdbx_strand_id
1 'polypeptide(L)'
;MTFNESWSRKKLREADAKSHYYGTDVLSILRTRCVPAEFSSLLVALRTSAPKTYAALTLLGPRSTSDLVWSRPALTPLTLEFELEWASVWLSGHAARLNVFRAVATEIQALVIASDLLPALTALDSFVAKHGWSLWAVELRAALLQLIGGTDSQRAWLDDLQSRTINSIPGLLFQMFGDRNDDTFSYEAVYRKCMNSFPRFEGIAPWLVDYLKFRALANVDGASNALPGVLSRDISSSLIDYYEDVIEVLFYVECQAAMEALRPKALRLISNLRAKGFRDHRLEKLEHAMRGTFADIQVGSEPSVAFRSLYAGSVAFAHSQLPPTVSEALTQCQNEGAAAHEVMGDLLKWGLNLRSLDIGPAVAMSAITATSGFQDERVLPLSVALLTGDLAIDDAAALGPKAAIALLQKFLRQRGVELDTEMVVPFASAEAQANLQPDSQAQLIAALQLLKAKRYEELARLTAMLRDRGPYWERQCAKLDALSFISTGKLPQAVNLLEEWFRKNKRYAREFPSDVFFETNPWSRLRDLDVVKVGIVAHYEFEANGNANVGYVCKMACRAFLQSGLRQRVADDFESASEVRKMQLTTFLRDVWIEENLSMCHQFESTSQVRDERMAVIQLLLGWDEPRALEYSEAIRQITLSQTLQRGLERIDQTRVFVNESAISRWAEKELEADYDRWRRLSESSSGSRAVDDLLRQYVLDPSNMALLTELTSGKPTASDVVLLDILDRLYKRFLLDPTEGLDAYLSVRIRHGSLRGTILGPLEEQGLLFSAESSGEAFDTRWSEQLGLTLQERATLEPRLQVFSSDVRRIVEEFINDRIQVQSDDKPQGAFPSVVVAQAAKIIVLALAERPLSFSAFLNVAYGIFWQIIEAQLNGLRDEVSNRIVREIRARAEALITELRELGSTYLPLITTLTTASTTTKSQCDTVADWFKLPSYADGESYELRDAISIASAATRNVHRSFTTEIETTSLPVDALPLTTSALSVLMDCLFVVFENAWKHSGFLGELPAIALAAEYDPTNRLLMLRTVSAMTPSRRAELLAGELSRLRTKYLGELPLELVRKEGGSGFPKLARLARSVPVENCPTPFDFGIEGNNWFTQVTVPLYERDGAFDAYDD
;
A
#
# COMPACT_ATOMS: atom_id res chain seq x y z
N MET A 1 -7.90 -47.21 12.56
CA MET A 1 -8.59 -48.01 13.61
C MET A 1 -10.08 -47.75 13.42
N THR A 2 -10.88 -48.79 13.21
CA THR A 2 -12.33 -48.71 12.98
C THR A 2 -13.06 -48.11 14.18
N PHE A 3 -14.13 -47.34 13.92
CA PHE A 3 -14.95 -46.72 14.96
C PHE A 3 -15.54 -47.78 15.90
N ASN A 4 -15.11 -47.78 17.17
CA ASN A 4 -15.72 -48.59 18.21
C ASN A 4 -16.85 -47.80 18.88
N GLU A 5 -18.08 -48.10 18.50
CA GLU A 5 -19.27 -47.37 18.96
C GLU A 5 -19.46 -47.45 20.49
N SER A 6 -19.25 -48.62 21.09
CA SER A 6 -19.41 -48.83 22.54
C SER A 6 -18.40 -48.01 23.34
N TRP A 7 -17.13 -48.02 22.91
CA TRP A 7 -16.07 -47.23 23.51
C TRP A 7 -16.32 -45.72 23.37
N SER A 8 -16.74 -45.29 22.18
CA SER A 8 -17.04 -43.87 21.88
C SER A 8 -18.20 -43.35 22.72
N ARG A 9 -19.29 -44.11 22.83
CA ARG A 9 -20.44 -43.79 23.70
C ARG A 9 -20.03 -43.68 25.17
N LYS A 10 -19.18 -44.60 25.65
CA LYS A 10 -18.64 -44.54 27.03
C LYS A 10 -17.84 -43.25 27.26
N LYS A 11 -16.93 -42.91 26.35
CA LYS A 11 -16.08 -41.71 26.47
C LYS A 11 -16.89 -40.41 26.42
N LEU A 12 -17.85 -40.33 25.51
CA LEU A 12 -18.76 -39.18 25.43
C LEU A 12 -19.58 -39.01 26.71
N ARG A 13 -20.09 -40.11 27.28
CA ARG A 13 -20.84 -40.08 28.55
C ARG A 13 -19.98 -39.64 29.74
N GLU A 14 -18.75 -40.16 29.84
CA GLU A 14 -17.79 -39.76 30.87
C GLU A 14 -17.45 -38.26 30.78
N ALA A 15 -17.33 -37.73 29.56
CA ALA A 15 -16.99 -36.33 29.33
C ALA A 15 -18.17 -35.37 29.56
N ASP A 16 -19.36 -35.70 29.06
CA ASP A 16 -20.60 -34.91 29.25
C ASP A 16 -21.00 -34.80 30.73
N ALA A 17 -20.69 -35.83 31.52
CA ALA A 17 -20.86 -35.81 32.97
C ALA A 17 -19.98 -34.75 33.65
N LYS A 18 -18.79 -34.45 33.11
CA LYS A 18 -17.90 -33.40 33.61
C LYS A 18 -18.36 -32.02 33.18
N SER A 19 -18.39 -31.78 31.86
CA SER A 19 -18.90 -30.54 31.28
C SER A 19 -19.09 -30.69 29.77
N HIS A 20 -19.88 -29.79 29.19
CA HIS A 20 -20.04 -29.77 27.74
C HIS A 20 -18.73 -29.42 26.99
N TYR A 21 -17.80 -28.72 27.63
CA TYR A 21 -16.46 -28.43 27.11
C TYR A 21 -15.64 -29.71 26.91
N TYR A 22 -15.55 -30.57 27.94
CA TYR A 22 -14.87 -31.87 27.82
C TYR A 22 -15.52 -32.77 26.78
N GLY A 23 -16.85 -32.76 26.68
CA GLY A 23 -17.54 -33.52 25.64
C GLY A 23 -17.22 -33.03 24.23
N THR A 24 -16.96 -31.73 24.05
CA THR A 24 -16.55 -31.14 22.76
C THR A 24 -15.15 -31.58 22.37
N ASP A 25 -14.20 -31.61 23.32
CA ASP A 25 -12.85 -32.18 23.10
C ASP A 25 -12.90 -33.65 22.70
N VAL A 26 -13.71 -34.45 23.39
CA VAL A 26 -13.87 -35.87 23.07
C VAL A 26 -14.52 -36.05 21.70
N LEU A 27 -15.52 -35.24 21.34
CA LEU A 27 -16.10 -35.25 19.99
C LEU A 27 -15.03 -34.94 18.94
N SER A 28 -14.20 -33.91 19.15
CA SER A 28 -13.11 -33.52 18.27
C SER A 28 -12.13 -34.69 18.02
N ILE A 29 -11.70 -35.37 19.08
CA ILE A 29 -10.80 -36.54 18.99
C ILE A 29 -11.48 -37.72 18.28
N LEU A 30 -12.75 -37.99 18.55
CA LEU A 30 -13.47 -39.09 17.91
C LEU A 30 -13.69 -38.81 16.42
N ARG A 31 -14.03 -37.58 16.07
CA ARG A 31 -14.26 -37.11 14.70
C ARG A 31 -13.04 -37.34 13.80
N THR A 32 -11.85 -36.99 14.27
CA THR A 32 -10.58 -37.20 13.51
C THR A 32 -10.21 -38.66 13.31
N ARG A 33 -10.80 -39.58 14.07
CA ARG A 33 -10.57 -41.03 13.96
C ARG A 33 -11.62 -41.75 13.11
N CYS A 34 -12.71 -41.07 12.75
CA CYS A 34 -13.79 -41.64 11.95
C CYS A 34 -13.54 -41.42 10.46
N VAL A 35 -13.94 -42.40 9.64
CA VAL A 35 -14.12 -42.16 8.20
C VAL A 35 -15.50 -41.54 7.92
N PRO A 36 -15.72 -40.87 6.77
CA PRO A 36 -17.00 -40.21 6.49
C PRO A 36 -18.25 -41.09 6.64
N ALA A 37 -18.15 -42.38 6.32
CA ALA A 37 -19.26 -43.33 6.49
C ALA A 37 -19.68 -43.55 7.96
N GLU A 38 -18.80 -43.25 8.92
CA GLU A 38 -19.02 -43.44 10.36
C GLU A 38 -19.58 -42.17 11.04
N PHE A 39 -19.59 -41.01 10.37
CA PHE A 39 -20.02 -39.74 10.96
C PHE A 39 -21.47 -39.76 11.47
N SER A 40 -22.38 -40.42 10.75
CA SER A 40 -23.77 -40.58 11.19
C SER A 40 -23.86 -41.35 12.51
N SER A 41 -23.08 -42.43 12.66
CA SER A 41 -23.03 -43.23 13.89
C SER A 41 -22.42 -42.43 15.04
N LEU A 42 -21.37 -41.64 14.78
CA LEU A 42 -20.78 -40.74 15.78
C LEU A 42 -21.78 -39.67 16.25
N LEU A 43 -22.54 -39.06 15.34
CA LEU A 43 -23.55 -38.06 15.68
C LEU A 43 -24.68 -38.65 16.53
N VAL A 44 -25.14 -39.87 16.21
CA VAL A 44 -26.12 -40.61 17.02
C VAL A 44 -25.54 -40.91 18.40
N ALA A 45 -24.28 -41.33 18.49
CA ALA A 45 -23.59 -41.58 19.76
C ALA A 45 -23.48 -40.30 20.61
N LEU A 46 -23.13 -39.16 20.01
CA LEU A 46 -23.09 -37.85 20.67
C LEU A 46 -24.46 -37.47 21.23
N ARG A 47 -25.51 -37.51 20.39
CA ARG A 47 -26.87 -37.14 20.80
C ARG A 47 -27.41 -38.01 21.95
N THR A 48 -27.09 -39.31 21.94
CA THR A 48 -27.61 -40.26 22.94
C THR A 48 -26.77 -40.31 24.22
N SER A 49 -25.45 -40.17 24.11
CA SER A 49 -24.53 -40.40 25.23
C SER A 49 -23.98 -39.12 25.86
N ALA A 50 -24.03 -38.00 25.14
CA ALA A 50 -23.59 -36.69 25.60
C ALA A 50 -24.62 -35.58 25.24
N PRO A 51 -25.85 -35.67 25.80
CA PRO A 51 -26.94 -34.77 25.44
C PRO A 51 -26.67 -33.30 25.81
N LYS A 52 -25.87 -33.00 26.85
CA LYS A 52 -25.56 -31.61 27.20
C LYS A 52 -24.62 -30.98 26.18
N THR A 53 -23.58 -31.71 25.77
CA THR A 53 -22.68 -31.30 24.68
C THR A 53 -23.43 -31.16 23.37
N TYR A 54 -24.26 -32.15 23.00
CA TYR A 54 -25.07 -32.07 21.78
C TYR A 54 -26.00 -30.85 21.78
N ALA A 55 -26.69 -30.59 22.90
CA ALA A 55 -27.55 -29.42 23.03
C ALA A 55 -26.75 -28.11 22.89
N ALA A 56 -25.59 -28.02 23.54
CA ALA A 56 -24.72 -26.84 23.51
C ALA A 56 -24.22 -26.52 22.09
N LEU A 57 -23.78 -27.54 21.34
CA LEU A 57 -23.22 -27.38 19.99
C LEU A 57 -24.29 -27.18 18.89
N THR A 58 -25.57 -27.39 19.19
CA THR A 58 -26.67 -27.26 18.20
C THR A 58 -27.60 -26.08 18.47
N LEU A 59 -27.21 -25.18 19.38
CA LEU A 59 -27.89 -23.91 19.57
C LEU A 59 -27.75 -23.04 18.31
N LEU A 60 -28.81 -22.30 17.96
CA LEU A 60 -28.73 -21.28 16.93
C LEU A 60 -27.69 -20.22 17.30
N GLY A 61 -27.64 -19.84 18.58
CA GLY A 61 -26.59 -19.02 19.16
C GLY A 61 -26.54 -19.10 20.69
N PRO A 62 -25.41 -18.74 21.34
CA PRO A 62 -25.32 -18.57 22.79
C PRO A 62 -26.17 -17.41 23.32
N ARG A 63 -26.37 -17.35 24.64
CA ARG A 63 -27.11 -16.26 25.30
C ARG A 63 -26.31 -14.97 25.43
N SER A 64 -24.99 -15.06 25.56
CA SER A 64 -24.08 -13.92 25.67
C SER A 64 -23.19 -13.82 24.44
N THR A 65 -22.86 -12.60 24.02
CA THR A 65 -21.87 -12.33 22.96
C THR A 65 -20.46 -12.74 23.37
N SER A 66 -20.15 -12.74 24.68
CA SER A 66 -18.88 -13.25 25.23
C SER A 66 -18.67 -14.74 25.00
N ASP A 67 -19.77 -15.48 24.78
CA ASP A 67 -19.73 -16.93 24.55
C ASP A 67 -19.64 -17.28 23.07
N LEU A 68 -19.63 -16.28 22.17
CA LEU A 68 -19.28 -16.50 20.77
C LEU A 68 -17.81 -16.92 20.69
N VAL A 69 -17.46 -17.75 19.70
CA VAL A 69 -16.12 -18.05 19.18
C VAL A 69 -15.01 -18.06 20.25
N TRP A 70 -14.38 -19.23 20.47
CA TRP A 70 -13.34 -19.45 21.49
C TRP A 70 -13.81 -19.61 22.93
N SER A 71 -15.09 -19.38 23.22
CA SER A 71 -15.65 -19.74 24.53
C SER A 71 -15.56 -21.25 24.80
N ARG A 72 -15.55 -22.07 23.73
CA ARG A 72 -15.45 -23.53 23.76
C ARG A 72 -14.24 -24.05 22.99
N PRO A 73 -13.74 -25.26 23.30
CA PRO A 73 -12.76 -25.93 22.47
C PRO A 73 -13.29 -26.09 21.05
N ALA A 74 -12.44 -25.78 20.07
CA ALA A 74 -12.76 -26.03 18.68
C ALA A 74 -12.65 -27.51 18.34
N LEU A 75 -13.30 -27.88 17.24
CA LEU A 75 -13.01 -29.15 16.61
C LEU A 75 -11.67 -29.07 15.88
N THR A 76 -10.96 -30.18 15.82
CA THR A 76 -9.78 -30.29 14.95
C THR A 76 -10.26 -30.18 13.50
N PRO A 77 -9.68 -29.29 12.69
CA PRO A 77 -10.01 -29.20 11.27
C PRO A 77 -9.75 -30.52 10.56
N LEU A 78 -10.69 -30.96 9.71
CA LEU A 78 -10.47 -32.05 8.77
C LEU A 78 -10.02 -31.49 7.41
N THR A 79 -9.80 -32.36 6.42
CA THR A 79 -9.71 -31.89 5.03
C THR A 79 -11.05 -31.30 4.61
N LEU A 80 -11.05 -30.33 3.68
CA LEU A 80 -12.29 -29.72 3.21
C LEU A 80 -13.30 -30.74 2.66
N GLU A 81 -12.81 -31.81 2.03
CA GLU A 81 -13.65 -32.94 1.60
C GLU A 81 -14.43 -33.56 2.78
N PHE A 82 -13.76 -33.83 3.90
CA PHE A 82 -14.37 -34.46 5.06
C PHE A 82 -15.21 -33.46 5.86
N GLU A 83 -14.86 -32.17 5.84
CA GLU A 83 -15.70 -31.10 6.39
C GLU A 83 -17.06 -31.03 5.67
N LEU A 84 -17.08 -31.14 4.33
CA LEU A 84 -18.34 -31.21 3.56
C LEU A 84 -19.18 -32.45 3.90
N GLU A 85 -18.57 -33.62 4.01
CA GLU A 85 -19.29 -34.84 4.41
C GLU A 85 -19.82 -34.73 5.85
N TRP A 86 -19.04 -34.13 6.76
CA TRP A 86 -19.45 -33.87 8.14
C TRP A 86 -20.63 -32.88 8.19
N ALA A 87 -20.53 -31.75 7.48
CA ALA A 87 -21.58 -30.74 7.41
C ALA A 87 -22.92 -31.34 6.92
N SER A 88 -22.86 -32.22 5.91
CA SER A 88 -24.03 -32.93 5.39
C SER A 88 -24.76 -33.72 6.48
N VAL A 89 -24.01 -34.45 7.32
CA VAL A 89 -24.57 -35.23 8.44
C VAL A 89 -25.03 -34.33 9.58
N TRP A 90 -24.20 -33.36 9.98
CA TRP A 90 -24.45 -32.46 11.10
C TRP A 90 -25.71 -31.62 10.90
N LEU A 91 -25.85 -30.97 9.75
CA LEU A 91 -26.95 -30.06 9.44
C LEU A 91 -28.28 -30.78 9.17
N SER A 92 -28.25 -32.07 8.78
CA SER A 92 -29.45 -32.84 8.41
C SER A 92 -30.59 -32.81 9.43
N GLY A 93 -30.26 -32.70 10.73
CA GLY A 93 -31.24 -32.66 11.82
C GLY A 93 -31.82 -31.28 12.14
N HIS A 94 -31.44 -30.24 11.39
CA HIS A 94 -31.62 -28.85 11.81
C HIS A 94 -32.43 -27.96 10.86
N ALA A 95 -33.02 -28.54 9.80
CA ALA A 95 -33.82 -27.82 8.80
C ALA A 95 -34.87 -26.89 9.43
N ALA A 96 -35.65 -27.36 10.42
CA ALA A 96 -36.68 -26.54 11.06
C ALA A 96 -36.11 -25.27 11.74
N ARG A 97 -34.96 -25.37 12.42
CA ARG A 97 -34.34 -24.22 13.11
C ARG A 97 -33.73 -23.25 12.10
N LEU A 98 -33.03 -23.77 11.09
CA LEU A 98 -32.36 -22.97 10.08
C LEU A 98 -33.36 -22.32 9.11
N ASN A 99 -34.50 -22.95 8.83
CA ASN A 99 -35.58 -22.31 8.06
C ASN A 99 -36.20 -21.10 8.78
N VAL A 100 -36.29 -21.14 10.13
CA VAL A 100 -36.74 -19.96 10.91
C VAL A 100 -35.72 -18.83 10.79
N PHE A 101 -34.43 -19.15 10.88
CA PHE A 101 -33.35 -18.20 10.64
C PHE A 101 -33.41 -17.60 9.22
N ARG A 102 -33.50 -18.44 8.17
CA ARG A 102 -33.54 -17.96 6.79
C ARG A 102 -34.76 -17.09 6.48
N ALA A 103 -35.90 -17.39 7.10
CA ALA A 103 -37.08 -16.54 6.99
C ALA A 103 -36.83 -15.13 7.55
N VAL A 104 -36.25 -15.01 8.76
CA VAL A 104 -35.97 -13.69 9.35
C VAL A 104 -34.85 -12.95 8.60
N ALA A 105 -33.84 -13.66 8.08
CA ALA A 105 -32.79 -13.04 7.28
C ALA A 105 -33.35 -12.44 5.99
N THR A 106 -34.28 -13.14 5.33
CA THR A 106 -34.97 -12.66 4.13
C THR A 106 -35.87 -11.46 4.44
N GLU A 107 -36.59 -11.49 5.56
CA GLU A 107 -37.42 -10.37 6.04
C GLU A 107 -36.56 -9.12 6.31
N ILE A 108 -35.48 -9.25 7.07
CA ILE A 108 -34.57 -8.14 7.36
C ILE A 108 -33.94 -7.60 6.08
N GLN A 109 -33.53 -8.47 5.15
CA GLN A 109 -33.00 -8.02 3.86
C GLN A 109 -34.03 -7.18 3.08
N ALA A 110 -35.29 -7.60 3.02
CA ALA A 110 -36.33 -6.83 2.35
C ALA A 110 -36.52 -5.45 2.98
N LEU A 111 -36.49 -5.37 4.32
CA LEU A 111 -36.57 -4.11 5.06
C LEU A 111 -35.36 -3.20 4.81
N VAL A 112 -34.14 -3.75 4.81
CA VAL A 112 -32.91 -2.98 4.51
C VAL A 112 -32.93 -2.42 3.09
N ILE A 113 -33.36 -3.23 2.12
CA ILE A 113 -33.50 -2.80 0.71
C ILE A 113 -34.53 -1.66 0.61
N ALA A 114 -35.67 -1.79 1.29
CA ALA A 114 -36.70 -0.75 1.35
C ALA A 114 -36.29 0.49 2.18
N SER A 115 -35.09 0.50 2.78
CA SER A 115 -34.61 1.54 3.70
C SER A 115 -35.43 1.66 5.00
N ASP A 116 -36.18 0.63 5.38
CA ASP A 116 -36.95 0.51 6.62
C ASP A 116 -36.08 -0.08 7.76
N LEU A 117 -35.09 0.70 8.19
CA LEU A 117 -34.01 0.22 9.06
C LEU A 117 -34.43 -0.06 10.52
N LEU A 118 -35.36 0.73 11.08
CA LEU A 118 -35.84 0.53 12.46
C LEU A 118 -36.64 -0.79 12.61
N PRO A 119 -37.59 -1.12 11.72
CA PRO A 119 -38.20 -2.44 11.67
C PRO A 119 -37.17 -3.58 11.51
N ALA A 120 -36.15 -3.40 10.66
CA ALA A 120 -35.08 -4.39 10.48
C ALA A 120 -34.33 -4.66 11.79
N LEU A 121 -33.95 -3.62 12.52
CA LEU A 121 -33.29 -3.74 13.83
C LEU A 121 -34.21 -4.42 14.86
N THR A 122 -35.49 -4.07 14.86
CA THR A 122 -36.48 -4.66 15.79
C THR A 122 -36.68 -6.16 15.52
N ALA A 123 -36.74 -6.57 14.26
CA ALA A 123 -36.84 -7.97 13.85
C ALA A 123 -35.59 -8.75 14.28
N LEU A 124 -34.39 -8.17 14.09
CA LEU A 124 -33.13 -8.75 14.53
C LEU A 124 -33.08 -8.92 16.06
N ASP A 125 -33.36 -7.87 16.81
CA ASP A 125 -33.31 -7.90 18.29
C ASP A 125 -34.31 -8.90 18.86
N SER A 126 -35.52 -8.99 18.27
CA SER A 126 -36.54 -9.97 18.65
C SER A 126 -36.08 -11.40 18.38
N PHE A 127 -35.42 -11.63 17.24
CA PHE A 127 -34.86 -12.94 16.90
C PHE A 127 -33.73 -13.34 17.86
N VAL A 128 -32.79 -12.44 18.12
CA VAL A 128 -31.65 -12.65 19.03
C VAL A 128 -32.13 -12.93 20.46
N ALA A 129 -33.12 -12.19 20.96
CA ALA A 129 -33.69 -12.42 22.29
C ALA A 129 -34.23 -13.86 22.46
N LYS A 130 -34.83 -14.40 21.40
CA LYS A 130 -35.40 -15.76 21.39
C LYS A 130 -34.37 -16.85 21.13
N HIS A 131 -33.42 -16.63 20.22
CA HIS A 131 -32.58 -17.67 19.63
C HIS A 131 -31.09 -17.56 19.98
N GLY A 132 -30.66 -16.48 20.63
CA GLY A 132 -29.27 -16.22 21.01
C GLY A 132 -28.51 -15.41 19.96
N TRP A 133 -27.26 -15.09 20.29
CA TRP A 133 -26.33 -14.33 19.47
C TRP A 133 -25.58 -15.22 18.50
N SER A 134 -25.29 -14.70 17.32
CA SER A 134 -24.35 -15.24 16.33
C SER A 134 -23.43 -14.11 15.85
N LEU A 135 -22.31 -14.42 15.21
CA LEU A 135 -21.52 -13.37 14.55
C LEU A 135 -22.34 -12.68 13.45
N TRP A 136 -23.15 -13.44 12.70
CA TRP A 136 -24.14 -12.90 11.77
C TRP A 136 -25.01 -11.81 12.41
N ALA A 137 -25.54 -12.04 13.61
CA ALA A 137 -26.38 -11.07 14.30
C ALA A 137 -25.60 -9.87 14.82
N VAL A 138 -24.37 -10.07 15.32
CA VAL A 138 -23.54 -8.97 15.82
C VAL A 138 -23.12 -8.04 14.68
N GLU A 139 -22.65 -8.59 13.57
CA GLU A 139 -22.25 -7.81 12.38
C GLU A 139 -23.43 -7.01 11.82
N LEU A 140 -24.57 -7.69 11.62
CA LEU A 140 -25.78 -7.04 11.09
C LEU A 140 -26.31 -5.95 12.04
N ARG A 141 -26.29 -6.20 13.35
CA ARG A 141 -26.74 -5.19 14.33
C ARG A 141 -25.81 -3.98 14.35
N ALA A 142 -24.50 -4.17 14.26
CA ALA A 142 -23.53 -3.08 14.16
C ALA A 142 -23.80 -2.22 12.91
N ALA A 143 -24.01 -2.87 11.76
CA ALA A 143 -24.33 -2.18 10.51
C ALA A 143 -25.66 -1.43 10.57
N LEU A 144 -26.71 -2.01 11.16
CA LEU A 144 -28.00 -1.33 11.33
C LEU A 144 -27.90 -0.13 12.27
N LEU A 145 -27.18 -0.25 13.39
CA LEU A 145 -26.94 0.88 14.29
C LEU A 145 -26.17 2.00 13.60
N GLN A 146 -25.17 1.67 12.78
CA GLN A 146 -24.43 2.63 11.97
C GLN A 146 -25.38 3.36 11.00
N LEU A 147 -26.21 2.62 10.26
CA LEU A 147 -27.14 3.21 9.28
C LEU A 147 -28.26 4.04 9.93
N ILE A 148 -28.65 3.74 11.17
CA ILE A 148 -29.73 4.45 11.89
C ILE A 148 -29.21 5.67 12.66
N GLY A 149 -28.12 5.50 13.40
CA GLY A 149 -27.64 6.46 14.41
C GLY A 149 -26.19 6.90 14.22
N GLY A 150 -25.55 6.53 13.11
CA GLY A 150 -24.15 6.86 12.81
C GLY A 150 -23.14 6.16 13.71
N THR A 151 -21.88 6.57 13.56
CA THR A 151 -20.73 5.95 14.24
C THR A 151 -20.82 6.03 15.75
N ASP A 152 -21.39 7.10 16.32
CA ASP A 152 -21.51 7.21 17.77
C ASP A 152 -22.45 6.13 18.36
N SER A 153 -23.59 5.87 17.69
CA SER A 153 -24.54 4.85 18.15
C SER A 153 -23.97 3.44 18.06
N GLN A 154 -23.25 3.14 16.97
CA GLN A 154 -22.61 1.85 16.78
C GLN A 154 -21.43 1.65 17.73
N ARG A 155 -20.58 2.67 17.88
CA ARG A 155 -19.39 2.64 18.74
C ARG A 155 -19.79 2.46 20.20
N ALA A 156 -20.78 3.21 20.68
CA ALA A 156 -21.29 3.06 22.04
C ALA A 156 -21.73 1.62 22.36
N TRP A 157 -22.37 0.94 21.40
CA TRP A 157 -22.80 -0.45 21.60
C TRP A 157 -21.64 -1.45 21.54
N LEU A 158 -20.73 -1.32 20.57
CA LEU A 158 -19.58 -2.23 20.45
C LEU A 158 -18.56 -2.04 21.57
N ASP A 159 -18.37 -0.83 22.07
CA ASP A 159 -17.49 -0.55 23.21
C ASP A 159 -18.04 -1.19 24.50
N ASP A 160 -19.37 -1.17 24.72
CA ASP A 160 -19.99 -1.94 25.81
C ASP A 160 -19.71 -3.44 25.67
N LEU A 161 -19.82 -4.01 24.46
CA LEU A 161 -19.48 -5.42 24.24
C LEU A 161 -17.99 -5.71 24.49
N GLN A 162 -17.10 -4.84 24.02
CA GLN A 162 -15.65 -4.97 24.20
C GLN A 162 -15.25 -4.89 25.68
N SER A 163 -15.90 -4.01 26.46
CA SER A 163 -15.65 -3.88 27.90
C SER A 163 -15.92 -5.18 28.68
N ARG A 164 -16.75 -6.07 28.12
CA ARG A 164 -17.12 -7.38 28.69
C ARG A 164 -16.31 -8.53 28.11
N THR A 165 -15.49 -8.29 27.08
CA THR A 165 -14.72 -9.28 26.32
C THR A 165 -13.25 -8.90 26.18
N ILE A 166 -12.70 -8.22 27.19
CA ILE A 166 -11.31 -7.75 27.23
C ILE A 166 -10.33 -8.93 27.05
N ASN A 167 -9.32 -8.75 26.19
CA ASN A 167 -8.28 -9.75 25.88
C ASN A 167 -8.83 -11.09 25.32
N SER A 168 -9.92 -11.04 24.55
CA SER A 168 -10.52 -12.21 23.90
C SER A 168 -10.67 -12.02 22.38
N ILE A 169 -10.80 -13.12 21.65
CA ILE A 169 -11.05 -13.09 20.19
C ILE A 169 -12.37 -12.41 19.84
N PRO A 170 -13.50 -12.64 20.54
CA PRO A 170 -14.70 -11.84 20.33
C PRO A 170 -14.48 -10.34 20.50
N GLY A 171 -13.72 -9.92 21.51
CA GLY A 171 -13.37 -8.50 21.72
C GLY A 171 -12.59 -7.91 20.54
N LEU A 172 -11.61 -8.65 20.02
CA LEU A 172 -10.87 -8.27 18.81
C LEU A 172 -11.79 -8.16 17.58
N LEU A 173 -12.68 -9.13 17.38
CA LEU A 173 -13.66 -9.09 16.28
C LEU A 173 -14.62 -7.90 16.41
N PHE A 174 -15.10 -7.58 17.61
CA PHE A 174 -15.96 -6.42 17.84
C PHE A 174 -15.24 -5.11 17.56
N GLN A 175 -13.96 -5.00 17.91
CA GLN A 175 -13.12 -3.85 17.54
C GLN A 175 -13.02 -3.71 16.02
N MET A 176 -12.83 -4.83 15.31
CA MET A 176 -12.71 -4.84 13.86
C MET A 176 -14.04 -4.51 13.17
N PHE A 177 -15.16 -4.99 13.70
CA PHE A 177 -16.50 -4.58 13.25
C PHE A 177 -16.75 -3.10 13.55
N GLY A 178 -16.18 -2.60 14.64
CA GLY A 178 -16.01 -1.19 14.99
C GLY A 178 -15.42 -0.40 13.84
N ASP A 179 -14.15 -0.67 13.53
CA ASP A 179 -13.38 -0.02 12.47
C ASP A 179 -14.05 -0.12 11.10
N ARG A 180 -14.65 -1.27 10.77
CA ARG A 180 -15.35 -1.50 9.49
C ARG A 180 -16.55 -0.59 9.27
N ASN A 181 -17.29 -0.27 10.33
CA ASN A 181 -18.49 0.57 10.25
C ASN A 181 -18.22 2.05 10.54
N ASP A 182 -17.03 2.40 11.03
CA ASP A 182 -16.68 3.77 11.38
C ASP A 182 -16.45 4.63 10.13
N ASP A 183 -17.21 5.71 9.96
CA ASP A 183 -17.18 6.58 8.78
C ASP A 183 -15.82 7.27 8.57
N THR A 184 -14.96 7.37 9.59
CA THR A 184 -13.61 7.95 9.41
C THR A 184 -12.65 7.03 8.65
N PHE A 185 -12.96 5.74 8.55
CA PHE A 185 -12.12 4.76 7.83
C PHE A 185 -12.71 4.46 6.44
N SER A 186 -11.90 4.60 5.38
CA SER A 186 -12.25 4.05 4.08
C SER A 186 -12.11 2.53 4.07
N TYR A 187 -12.68 1.86 3.05
CA TYR A 187 -12.47 0.42 2.85
C TYR A 187 -10.97 0.07 2.79
N GLU A 188 -10.20 0.82 2.02
CA GLU A 188 -8.75 0.62 1.86
C GLU A 188 -8.00 0.79 3.17
N ALA A 189 -8.42 1.74 4.03
CA ALA A 189 -7.82 1.93 5.35
C ALA A 189 -8.07 0.72 6.24
N VAL A 190 -9.29 0.18 6.26
CA VAL A 190 -9.63 -1.05 7.00
C VAL A 190 -8.85 -2.24 6.45
N TYR A 191 -8.82 -2.41 5.12
CA TYR A 191 -8.09 -3.48 4.45
C TYR A 191 -6.60 -3.43 4.78
N ARG A 192 -5.96 -2.26 4.61
CA ARG A 192 -4.53 -2.06 4.90
C ARG A 192 -4.22 -2.31 6.36
N LYS A 193 -5.05 -1.79 7.27
CA LYS A 193 -4.90 -2.04 8.71
C LYS A 193 -4.93 -3.53 9.02
N CYS A 194 -5.89 -4.26 8.45
CA CYS A 194 -5.99 -5.71 8.61
C CYS A 194 -4.76 -6.43 8.03
N MET A 195 -4.35 -6.11 6.81
CA MET A 195 -3.19 -6.74 6.15
C MET A 195 -1.85 -6.45 6.84
N ASN A 196 -1.69 -5.29 7.47
CA ASN A 196 -0.49 -4.96 8.24
C ASN A 196 -0.51 -5.59 9.65
N SER A 197 -1.69 -5.74 10.23
CA SER A 197 -1.83 -6.22 11.62
C SER A 197 -1.87 -7.73 11.72
N PHE A 198 -2.57 -8.43 10.81
CA PHE A 198 -2.82 -9.87 10.95
C PHE A 198 -1.57 -10.74 10.83
N PRO A 199 -0.60 -10.50 9.91
CA PRO A 199 0.60 -11.34 9.80
C PRO A 199 1.38 -11.50 11.10
N ARG A 200 1.24 -10.56 12.03
CA ARG A 200 1.86 -10.64 13.37
C ARG A 200 1.38 -11.83 14.19
N PHE A 201 0.20 -12.37 13.90
CA PHE A 201 -0.33 -13.57 14.55
C PHE A 201 0.17 -14.87 13.91
N GLU A 202 0.87 -14.83 12.78
CA GLU A 202 1.27 -16.01 12.02
C GLU A 202 2.23 -16.89 12.83
N GLY A 203 3.21 -16.31 13.52
CA GLY A 203 4.13 -17.03 14.41
C GLY A 203 3.46 -17.61 15.68
N ILE A 204 2.23 -17.18 16.00
CA ILE A 204 1.48 -17.60 17.19
C ILE A 204 0.46 -18.67 16.81
N ALA A 205 -0.29 -18.45 15.74
CA ALA A 205 -1.39 -19.28 15.27
C ALA A 205 -1.72 -18.94 13.79
N PRO A 206 -1.14 -19.63 12.80
CA PRO A 206 -1.38 -19.34 11.38
C PRO A 206 -2.86 -19.36 10.99
N TRP A 207 -3.63 -20.33 11.51
CA TRP A 207 -5.08 -20.43 11.28
C TRP A 207 -5.86 -19.19 11.75
N LEU A 208 -5.33 -18.41 12.71
CA LEU A 208 -5.98 -17.20 13.23
C LEU A 208 -5.92 -16.08 12.21
N VAL A 209 -4.83 -15.98 11.45
CA VAL A 209 -4.69 -15.02 10.36
C VAL A 209 -5.79 -15.26 9.32
N ASP A 210 -5.95 -16.51 8.88
CA ASP A 210 -6.99 -16.89 7.91
C ASP A 210 -8.39 -16.64 8.45
N TYR A 211 -8.64 -16.97 9.72
CA TYR A 211 -9.92 -16.74 10.37
C TYR A 211 -10.27 -15.25 10.47
N LEU A 212 -9.30 -14.41 10.85
CA LEU A 212 -9.48 -12.96 10.93
C LEU A 212 -9.69 -12.35 9.54
N LYS A 213 -8.92 -12.75 8.52
CA LYS A 213 -9.16 -12.34 7.12
C LYS A 213 -10.58 -12.71 6.69
N PHE A 214 -11.01 -13.94 6.97
CA PHE A 214 -12.35 -14.42 6.65
C PHE A 214 -13.43 -13.57 7.30
N ARG A 215 -13.35 -13.31 8.62
CA ARG A 215 -14.38 -12.55 9.35
C ARG A 215 -14.33 -11.05 9.10
N ALA A 216 -13.15 -10.47 8.92
CA ALA A 216 -12.97 -9.04 8.75
C ALA A 216 -13.24 -8.57 7.33
N LEU A 217 -12.79 -9.31 6.32
CA LEU A 217 -12.70 -8.85 4.94
C LEU A 217 -13.50 -9.73 3.97
N ALA A 218 -14.16 -10.78 4.46
CA ALA A 218 -14.83 -11.79 3.65
C ALA A 218 -13.89 -12.42 2.60
N ASN A 219 -12.60 -12.54 2.93
CA ASN A 219 -11.56 -13.04 2.04
C ASN A 219 -10.69 -14.10 2.73
N VAL A 220 -10.23 -15.10 2.00
CA VAL A 220 -9.28 -16.13 2.45
C VAL A 220 -8.29 -16.48 1.35
N ASP A 221 -7.00 -16.53 1.71
CA ASP A 221 -5.95 -17.04 0.82
C ASP A 221 -5.93 -18.57 0.89
N GLY A 222 -5.80 -19.25 -0.26
CA GLY A 222 -5.74 -20.71 -0.28
C GLY A 222 -6.96 -21.39 0.38
N ALA A 223 -8.16 -21.02 -0.06
CA ALA A 223 -9.44 -21.39 0.56
C ALA A 223 -9.60 -22.89 0.91
N SER A 224 -8.96 -23.82 0.18
CA SER A 224 -8.98 -25.26 0.49
C SER A 224 -8.36 -25.61 1.83
N ASN A 225 -7.41 -24.80 2.30
CA ASN A 225 -6.66 -24.97 3.55
C ASN A 225 -7.23 -24.10 4.67
N ALA A 226 -7.65 -22.87 4.34
CA ALA A 226 -8.19 -21.91 5.32
C ALA A 226 -9.61 -22.27 5.81
N LEU A 227 -10.52 -22.62 4.90
CA LEU A 227 -11.94 -22.84 5.21
C LEU A 227 -12.22 -23.99 6.20
N PRO A 228 -11.48 -25.13 6.19
CA PRO A 228 -11.62 -26.12 7.24
C PRO A 228 -11.33 -25.56 8.64
N GLY A 229 -10.37 -24.64 8.74
CA GLY A 229 -10.08 -23.88 9.94
C GLY A 229 -11.33 -23.15 10.41
N VAL A 230 -11.91 -22.31 9.55
CA VAL A 230 -13.15 -21.54 9.82
C VAL A 230 -14.29 -22.44 10.31
N LEU A 231 -14.66 -23.45 9.51
CA LEU A 231 -15.76 -24.38 9.81
C LEU A 231 -15.59 -25.07 11.18
N SER A 232 -14.37 -25.50 11.50
CA SER A 232 -14.06 -26.20 12.75
C SER A 232 -14.19 -25.33 14.00
N ARG A 233 -14.13 -24.01 13.85
CA ARG A 233 -14.29 -23.03 14.93
C ARG A 233 -15.75 -22.67 15.11
N ASP A 234 -16.42 -22.30 14.02
CA ASP A 234 -17.76 -21.74 14.11
C ASP A 234 -18.83 -22.77 14.44
N ILE A 235 -18.59 -24.04 14.10
CA ILE A 235 -19.44 -25.17 14.53
C ILE A 235 -19.61 -25.25 16.06
N SER A 236 -18.62 -24.79 16.82
CA SER A 236 -18.66 -24.81 18.29
C SER A 236 -19.35 -23.59 18.89
N SER A 237 -19.51 -22.52 18.11
CA SER A 237 -20.05 -21.22 18.50
C SER A 237 -21.55 -21.14 18.25
N SER A 238 -21.97 -21.17 16.98
CA SER A 238 -23.35 -20.91 16.57
C SER A 238 -23.70 -21.70 15.32
N LEU A 239 -24.88 -22.35 15.33
CA LEU A 239 -25.36 -23.13 14.19
C LEU A 239 -25.70 -22.23 12.99
N ILE A 240 -26.00 -20.95 13.22
CA ILE A 240 -26.24 -19.95 12.17
C ILE A 240 -24.94 -19.69 11.42
N ASP A 241 -23.88 -19.33 12.15
CA ASP A 241 -22.59 -18.98 11.55
C ASP A 241 -22.01 -20.19 10.80
N TYR A 242 -22.06 -21.39 11.40
CA TYR A 242 -21.63 -22.61 10.73
C TYR A 242 -22.41 -22.90 9.43
N TYR A 243 -23.72 -22.64 9.41
CA TYR A 243 -24.53 -22.85 8.20
C TYR A 243 -24.16 -21.85 7.10
N GLU A 244 -24.05 -20.56 7.43
CA GLU A 244 -23.66 -19.53 6.45
C GLU A 244 -22.22 -19.76 5.94
N ASP A 245 -21.29 -20.20 6.80
CA ASP A 245 -19.94 -20.56 6.37
C ASP A 245 -19.94 -21.79 5.43
N VAL A 246 -20.86 -22.74 5.61
CA VAL A 246 -21.04 -23.86 4.66
C VAL A 246 -21.57 -23.37 3.31
N ILE A 247 -22.50 -22.40 3.30
CA ILE A 247 -22.96 -21.79 2.05
C ILE A 247 -21.81 -21.07 1.34
N GLU A 248 -20.99 -20.34 2.08
CA GLU A 248 -19.80 -19.67 1.56
C GLU A 248 -18.80 -20.69 0.98
N VAL A 249 -18.56 -21.82 1.65
CA VAL A 249 -17.73 -22.91 1.10
C VAL A 249 -18.29 -23.44 -0.21
N LEU A 250 -19.62 -23.61 -0.32
CA LEU A 250 -20.24 -24.05 -1.57
C LEU A 250 -20.06 -23.01 -2.69
N PHE A 251 -20.12 -21.72 -2.36
CA PHE A 251 -19.81 -20.64 -3.28
C PHE A 251 -18.36 -20.75 -3.80
N TYR A 252 -17.38 -20.94 -2.91
CA TYR A 252 -15.97 -21.15 -3.28
C TYR A 252 -15.77 -22.39 -4.17
N VAL A 253 -16.43 -23.50 -3.86
CA VAL A 253 -16.35 -24.74 -4.67
C VAL A 253 -16.92 -24.56 -6.08
N GLU A 254 -17.92 -23.70 -6.25
CA GLU A 254 -18.46 -23.39 -7.57
C GLU A 254 -17.48 -22.48 -8.34
N CYS A 255 -17.06 -21.37 -7.71
CA CYS A 255 -16.30 -20.30 -8.34
C CYS A 255 -14.84 -20.66 -8.65
N GLN A 256 -14.17 -21.46 -7.82
CA GLN A 256 -12.74 -21.72 -7.96
C GLN A 256 -12.45 -23.01 -8.73
N ALA A 257 -11.77 -22.90 -9.87
CA ALA A 257 -11.33 -24.05 -10.67
C ALA A 257 -10.49 -25.05 -9.85
N ALA A 258 -9.66 -24.56 -8.92
CA ALA A 258 -8.84 -25.39 -8.02
C ALA A 258 -9.67 -26.33 -7.12
N MET A 259 -10.97 -26.06 -6.92
CA MET A 259 -11.87 -26.84 -6.06
C MET A 259 -12.83 -27.75 -6.84
N GLU A 260 -12.68 -27.85 -8.17
CA GLU A 260 -13.62 -28.63 -9.01
C GLU A 260 -13.79 -30.09 -8.53
N ALA A 261 -12.71 -30.70 -8.02
CA ALA A 261 -12.75 -32.07 -7.46
C ALA A 261 -13.71 -32.24 -6.26
N LEU A 262 -14.07 -31.16 -5.56
CA LEU A 262 -14.98 -31.19 -4.42
C LEU A 262 -16.46 -31.10 -4.83
N ARG A 263 -16.78 -30.74 -6.08
CA ARG A 263 -18.16 -30.59 -6.57
C ARG A 263 -19.06 -31.82 -6.30
N PRO A 264 -18.62 -33.08 -6.49
CA PRO A 264 -19.47 -34.24 -6.16
C PRO A 264 -19.85 -34.37 -4.68
N LYS A 265 -19.01 -33.84 -3.78
CA LYS A 265 -19.23 -33.84 -2.33
C LYS A 265 -20.17 -32.70 -1.95
N ALA A 266 -19.93 -31.51 -2.49
CA ALA A 266 -20.82 -30.35 -2.39
C ALA A 266 -22.24 -30.67 -2.89
N LEU A 267 -22.38 -31.29 -4.06
CA LEU A 267 -23.67 -31.70 -4.61
C LEU A 267 -24.42 -32.70 -3.74
N ARG A 268 -23.71 -33.66 -3.12
CA ARG A 268 -24.32 -34.61 -2.18
C ARG A 268 -24.78 -33.92 -0.89
N LEU A 269 -24.00 -32.97 -0.37
CA LEU A 269 -24.42 -32.13 0.75
C LEU A 269 -25.69 -31.36 0.37
N ILE A 270 -25.70 -30.63 -0.73
CA ILE A 270 -26.84 -29.82 -1.18
C ILE A 270 -28.09 -30.70 -1.35
N SER A 271 -27.97 -31.80 -2.09
CA SER A 271 -29.07 -32.74 -2.32
C SER A 271 -29.65 -33.28 -1.01
N ASN A 272 -28.78 -33.62 -0.05
CA ASN A 272 -29.20 -34.10 1.25
C ASN A 272 -29.94 -32.99 2.04
N LEU A 273 -29.41 -31.78 2.12
CA LEU A 273 -30.07 -30.67 2.81
C LEU A 273 -31.45 -30.35 2.20
N ARG A 274 -31.55 -30.28 0.87
CA ARG A 274 -32.83 -30.11 0.18
C ARG A 274 -33.82 -31.23 0.53
N ALA A 275 -33.37 -32.49 0.51
CA ALA A 275 -34.20 -33.65 0.89
C ALA A 275 -34.65 -33.62 2.36
N LYS A 276 -33.91 -32.95 3.25
CA LYS A 276 -34.30 -32.72 4.66
C LYS A 276 -35.24 -31.52 4.85
N GLY A 277 -35.60 -30.82 3.78
CA GLY A 277 -36.59 -29.74 3.80
C GLY A 277 -36.02 -28.37 4.13
N PHE A 278 -34.74 -28.12 3.86
CA PHE A 278 -34.16 -26.77 3.91
C PHE A 278 -34.82 -25.87 2.85
N ARG A 279 -35.23 -24.67 3.26
CA ARG A 279 -35.89 -23.66 2.42
C ARG A 279 -34.94 -22.48 2.22
N ASP A 280 -33.92 -22.71 1.40
CA ASP A 280 -32.94 -21.71 1.01
C ASP A 280 -32.72 -21.82 -0.50
N HIS A 281 -33.08 -20.78 -1.24
CA HIS A 281 -33.01 -20.78 -2.70
C HIS A 281 -31.56 -20.83 -3.22
N ARG A 282 -30.58 -20.40 -2.40
CA ARG A 282 -29.15 -20.44 -2.76
C ARG A 282 -28.68 -21.87 -2.97
N LEU A 283 -29.18 -22.82 -2.18
CA LEU A 283 -28.88 -24.26 -2.34
C LEU A 283 -29.34 -24.78 -3.70
N GLU A 284 -30.53 -24.39 -4.15
CA GLU A 284 -31.06 -24.80 -5.45
C GLU A 284 -30.24 -24.22 -6.60
N LYS A 285 -29.94 -22.93 -6.58
CA LYS A 285 -29.14 -22.29 -7.64
C LYS A 285 -27.71 -22.82 -7.68
N LEU A 286 -27.06 -23.04 -6.53
CA LEU A 286 -25.75 -23.68 -6.46
C LEU A 286 -25.76 -25.10 -6.99
N GLU A 287 -26.84 -25.87 -6.74
CA GLU A 287 -26.99 -27.20 -7.32
C GLU A 287 -27.02 -27.16 -8.85
N HIS A 288 -27.84 -26.27 -9.42
CA HIS A 288 -27.94 -26.13 -10.88
C HIS A 288 -26.63 -25.64 -11.51
N ALA A 289 -25.97 -24.67 -10.88
CA ALA A 289 -24.65 -24.18 -11.30
C ALA A 289 -23.61 -25.32 -11.32
N MET A 290 -23.46 -26.05 -10.22
CA MET A 290 -22.48 -27.13 -10.10
C MET A 290 -22.78 -28.34 -10.99
N ARG A 291 -24.06 -28.70 -11.19
CA ARG A 291 -24.45 -29.80 -12.09
C ARG A 291 -24.31 -29.42 -13.55
N GLY A 292 -24.54 -28.15 -13.88
CA GLY A 292 -24.68 -27.66 -15.26
C GLY A 292 -25.95 -28.21 -15.93
N THR A 293 -27.04 -28.36 -15.16
CA THR A 293 -28.32 -28.86 -15.68
C THR A 293 -29.51 -28.08 -15.12
N PHE A 294 -30.42 -27.70 -16.02
CA PHE A 294 -31.59 -26.84 -15.72
C PHE A 294 -32.90 -27.52 -16.17
N ALA A 295 -33.02 -28.84 -15.94
CA ALA A 295 -34.23 -29.58 -16.24
C ALA A 295 -35.41 -29.06 -15.40
N ASP A 296 -36.60 -29.00 -15.99
CA ASP A 296 -37.86 -28.66 -15.30
C ASP A 296 -37.98 -27.28 -14.62
N ILE A 297 -37.06 -26.36 -14.91
CA ILE A 297 -37.12 -24.97 -14.40
C ILE A 297 -37.53 -23.99 -15.49
N GLN A 298 -38.19 -22.90 -15.12
CA GLN A 298 -38.47 -21.77 -16.01
C GLN A 298 -37.29 -20.78 -16.04
N VAL A 299 -36.91 -20.30 -17.22
CA VAL A 299 -35.82 -19.33 -17.38
C VAL A 299 -36.39 -18.07 -18.01
N GLY A 300 -36.41 -16.99 -17.24
CA GLY A 300 -36.88 -15.68 -17.66
C GLY A 300 -35.97 -15.04 -18.70
N SER A 301 -36.53 -14.14 -19.51
CA SER A 301 -35.76 -13.27 -20.42
C SER A 301 -35.12 -12.08 -19.73
N GLU A 302 -35.56 -11.74 -18.53
CA GLU A 302 -35.06 -10.62 -17.75
C GLU A 302 -34.90 -11.04 -16.29
N PRO A 303 -33.92 -10.47 -15.57
CA PRO A 303 -33.80 -10.66 -14.13
C PRO A 303 -34.96 -10.00 -13.38
N SER A 304 -35.12 -10.41 -12.12
CA SER A 304 -36.10 -9.83 -11.20
C SER A 304 -35.96 -8.31 -11.15
N VAL A 305 -37.10 -7.61 -11.23
CA VAL A 305 -37.16 -6.13 -11.22
C VAL A 305 -36.45 -5.55 -9.99
N ALA A 306 -36.57 -6.23 -8.84
CA ALA A 306 -35.97 -5.81 -7.58
C ALA A 306 -34.44 -5.65 -7.64
N PHE A 307 -33.77 -6.47 -8.45
CA PHE A 307 -32.31 -6.59 -8.48
C PHE A 307 -31.71 -6.30 -9.86
N ARG A 308 -32.52 -5.83 -10.81
CA ARG A 308 -32.09 -5.57 -12.20
C ARG A 308 -30.92 -4.59 -12.29
N SER A 309 -30.84 -3.62 -11.37
CA SER A 309 -29.73 -2.65 -11.30
C SER A 309 -28.35 -3.29 -11.03
N LEU A 310 -28.30 -4.50 -10.48
CA LEU A 310 -27.05 -5.26 -10.27
C LEU A 310 -26.56 -5.96 -11.54
N TYR A 311 -27.43 -6.10 -12.55
CA TYR A 311 -27.07 -6.60 -13.87
C TYR A 311 -26.67 -5.41 -14.73
N ALA A 312 -25.37 -5.09 -14.73
CA ALA A 312 -24.82 -3.91 -15.38
C ALA A 312 -25.30 -3.76 -16.85
N GLY A 313 -25.46 -2.53 -17.33
CA GLY A 313 -25.81 -2.29 -18.74
C GLY A 313 -27.27 -2.59 -19.14
N SER A 314 -28.16 -2.96 -18.21
CA SER A 314 -29.61 -3.07 -18.46
C SER A 314 -30.27 -1.67 -18.58
N VAL A 315 -31.09 -1.45 -19.60
CA VAL A 315 -31.64 -0.11 -19.96
C VAL A 315 -32.75 0.37 -19.01
N ALA A 316 -33.25 -0.48 -18.10
CA ALA A 316 -34.41 -0.19 -17.27
C ALA A 316 -34.05 0.29 -15.84
N PHE A 317 -33.50 1.51 -15.71
CA PHE A 317 -33.21 2.13 -14.40
C PHE A 317 -34.41 2.79 -13.71
N ALA A 318 -35.59 2.81 -14.34
CA ALA A 318 -36.71 3.60 -13.86
C ALA A 318 -37.21 3.18 -12.45
N HIS A 319 -36.94 1.95 -11.99
CA HIS A 319 -37.47 1.41 -10.73
C HIS A 319 -36.49 0.46 -10.00
N SER A 320 -35.30 0.95 -9.63
CA SER A 320 -34.43 0.23 -8.68
C SER A 320 -35.10 0.14 -7.31
N GLN A 321 -35.10 -1.03 -6.69
CA GLN A 321 -35.57 -1.21 -5.30
C GLN A 321 -34.44 -1.08 -4.29
N LEU A 322 -33.19 -0.97 -4.73
CA LEU A 322 -32.05 -0.72 -3.83
C LEU A 322 -32.19 0.64 -3.16
N PRO A 323 -31.55 0.84 -1.98
CA PRO A 323 -31.43 2.17 -1.38
C PRO A 323 -30.89 3.17 -2.42
N PRO A 324 -31.46 4.39 -2.52
CA PRO A 324 -31.10 5.35 -3.57
C PRO A 324 -29.60 5.63 -3.66
N THR A 325 -28.95 5.84 -2.52
CA THR A 325 -27.50 6.08 -2.42
C THR A 325 -26.68 4.92 -3.00
N VAL A 326 -27.08 3.68 -2.72
CA VAL A 326 -26.42 2.48 -3.25
C VAL A 326 -26.67 2.34 -4.75
N SER A 327 -27.90 2.61 -5.21
CA SER A 327 -28.25 2.52 -6.63
C SER A 327 -27.52 3.54 -7.48
N GLU A 328 -27.41 4.79 -7.00
CA GLU A 328 -26.68 5.88 -7.66
C GLU A 328 -25.18 5.57 -7.72
N ALA A 329 -24.59 5.18 -6.59
CA ALA A 329 -23.19 4.79 -6.49
C ALA A 329 -22.86 3.62 -7.44
N LEU A 330 -23.71 2.58 -7.47
CA LEU A 330 -23.51 1.44 -8.35
C LEU A 330 -23.60 1.84 -9.83
N THR A 331 -24.54 2.72 -10.17
CA THR A 331 -24.67 3.27 -11.54
C THR A 331 -23.41 4.04 -11.94
N GLN A 332 -22.83 4.80 -11.01
CA GLN A 332 -21.56 5.48 -11.23
C GLN A 332 -20.41 4.49 -11.48
N CYS A 333 -20.27 3.44 -10.67
CA CYS A 333 -19.27 2.38 -10.91
C CYS A 333 -19.47 1.70 -12.29
N GLN A 334 -20.72 1.46 -12.70
CA GLN A 334 -21.02 0.89 -14.01
C GLN A 334 -20.65 1.83 -15.16
N ASN A 335 -20.94 3.12 -15.04
CA ASN A 335 -20.66 4.08 -16.11
C ASN A 335 -19.17 4.46 -16.19
N GLU A 336 -18.56 4.74 -15.05
CA GLU A 336 -17.20 5.27 -14.98
C GLU A 336 -16.12 4.20 -14.84
N GLY A 337 -16.46 2.97 -14.43
CA GLY A 337 -15.50 1.90 -14.23
C GLY A 337 -14.46 2.23 -13.17
N ALA A 338 -13.18 1.91 -13.42
CA ALA A 338 -12.10 2.15 -12.45
C ALA A 338 -11.93 3.63 -12.03
N ALA A 339 -12.46 4.59 -12.80
CA ALA A 339 -12.44 6.00 -12.41
C ALA A 339 -13.23 6.27 -11.10
N ALA A 340 -14.34 5.54 -10.86
CA ALA A 340 -15.21 5.65 -9.69
C ALA A 340 -14.67 4.94 -8.44
N HIS A 341 -13.34 4.87 -8.27
CA HIS A 341 -12.71 4.10 -7.18
C HIS A 341 -13.12 4.56 -5.77
N GLU A 342 -13.38 5.85 -5.54
CA GLU A 342 -13.84 6.33 -4.22
C GLU A 342 -15.22 5.76 -3.87
N VAL A 343 -16.16 5.88 -4.81
CA VAL A 343 -17.52 5.35 -4.67
C VAL A 343 -17.53 3.82 -4.61
N MET A 344 -16.61 3.17 -5.33
CA MET A 344 -16.39 1.73 -5.21
C MET A 344 -15.94 1.34 -3.79
N GLY A 345 -15.05 2.11 -3.17
CA GLY A 345 -14.66 1.93 -1.76
C GLY A 345 -15.84 2.02 -0.80
N ASP A 346 -16.77 2.96 -1.03
CA ASP A 346 -17.99 3.09 -0.22
C ASP A 346 -18.92 1.89 -0.38
N LEU A 347 -19.14 1.41 -1.62
CA LEU A 347 -19.95 0.22 -1.89
C LEU A 347 -19.32 -1.07 -1.33
N LEU A 348 -17.99 -1.17 -1.38
CA LEU A 348 -17.25 -2.28 -0.76
C LEU A 348 -17.44 -2.27 0.75
N LYS A 349 -17.30 -1.10 1.39
CA LYS A 349 -17.52 -0.95 2.82
C LYS A 349 -18.97 -1.27 3.20
N TRP A 350 -19.94 -0.73 2.46
CA TRP A 350 -21.36 -1.00 2.66
C TRP A 350 -21.68 -2.49 2.53
N GLY A 351 -21.23 -3.12 1.45
CA GLY A 351 -21.48 -4.54 1.19
C GLY A 351 -20.75 -5.46 2.16
N LEU A 352 -19.55 -5.07 2.61
CA LEU A 352 -18.82 -5.77 3.66
C LEU A 352 -19.56 -5.65 5.00
N ASN A 353 -20.04 -4.47 5.39
CA ASN A 353 -20.78 -4.27 6.64
C ASN A 353 -22.11 -5.04 6.66
N LEU A 354 -22.76 -5.16 5.52
CA LEU A 354 -23.98 -5.95 5.34
C LEU A 354 -23.72 -7.35 4.79
N ARG A 355 -22.51 -7.91 4.93
CA ARG A 355 -22.17 -9.27 4.44
C ARG A 355 -23.06 -10.38 5.01
N SER A 356 -23.73 -10.12 6.14
CA SER A 356 -24.69 -11.00 6.78
C SER A 356 -25.98 -11.16 5.96
N LEU A 357 -26.24 -10.27 5.01
CA LEU A 357 -27.37 -10.33 4.08
C LEU A 357 -26.84 -10.62 2.68
N ASP A 358 -27.57 -11.38 1.89
CA ASP A 358 -27.16 -11.77 0.52
C ASP A 358 -26.95 -10.55 -0.39
N ILE A 359 -27.65 -9.44 -0.12
CA ILE A 359 -27.51 -8.17 -0.84
C ILE A 359 -26.16 -7.48 -0.66
N GLY A 360 -25.51 -7.65 0.51
CA GLY A 360 -24.22 -7.01 0.79
C GLY A 360 -23.12 -7.47 -0.17
N PRO A 361 -22.81 -8.77 -0.24
CA PRO A 361 -21.84 -9.32 -1.18
C PRO A 361 -22.23 -9.10 -2.65
N ALA A 362 -23.54 -9.09 -2.97
CA ALA A 362 -23.98 -8.81 -4.34
C ALA A 362 -23.64 -7.38 -4.78
N VAL A 363 -23.86 -6.38 -3.93
CA VAL A 363 -23.50 -4.98 -4.21
C VAL A 363 -21.99 -4.80 -4.30
N ALA A 364 -21.24 -5.28 -3.30
CA ALA A 364 -19.79 -5.14 -3.26
C ALA A 364 -19.12 -5.78 -4.49
N MET A 365 -19.49 -7.01 -4.81
CA MET A 365 -18.91 -7.71 -5.96
C MET A 365 -19.36 -7.10 -7.29
N SER A 366 -20.58 -6.56 -7.39
CA SER A 366 -21.03 -5.87 -8.60
C SER A 366 -20.21 -4.61 -8.86
N ALA A 367 -19.88 -3.86 -7.80
CA ALA A 367 -18.97 -2.71 -7.90
C ALA A 367 -17.58 -3.16 -8.38
N ILE A 368 -16.99 -4.19 -7.77
CA ILE A 368 -15.68 -4.75 -8.21
C ILE A 368 -15.72 -5.12 -9.69
N THR A 369 -16.70 -5.93 -10.11
CA THR A 369 -16.83 -6.39 -11.50
C THR A 369 -17.02 -5.23 -12.47
N ALA A 370 -17.81 -4.21 -12.10
CA ALA A 370 -18.00 -3.02 -12.91
C ALA A 370 -16.70 -2.21 -13.09
N THR A 371 -15.82 -2.20 -12.09
CA THR A 371 -14.56 -1.43 -12.08
C THR A 371 -13.31 -2.21 -12.49
N SER A 372 -13.44 -3.50 -12.82
CA SER A 372 -12.31 -4.41 -13.13
C SER A 372 -12.23 -4.79 -14.61
N GLY A 373 -11.05 -5.29 -15.00
CA GLY A 373 -10.85 -5.95 -16.30
C GLY A 373 -11.46 -7.36 -16.36
N PHE A 374 -11.39 -8.00 -17.53
CA PHE A 374 -11.85 -9.37 -17.72
C PHE A 374 -10.81 -10.36 -17.14
N GLN A 375 -11.00 -10.78 -15.89
CA GLN A 375 -10.07 -11.70 -15.22
C GLN A 375 -10.48 -13.19 -15.31
N ASP A 376 -11.79 -13.46 -15.38
CA ASP A 376 -12.36 -14.82 -15.47
C ASP A 376 -13.38 -14.87 -16.62
N GLU A 377 -13.93 -16.06 -16.90
CA GLU A 377 -14.98 -16.26 -17.90
C GLU A 377 -16.35 -15.70 -17.45
N ARG A 378 -16.47 -15.34 -16.16
CA ARG A 378 -17.66 -14.71 -15.58
C ARG A 378 -17.56 -13.20 -15.67
N VAL A 379 -18.65 -12.58 -16.11
CA VAL A 379 -18.78 -11.12 -16.24
C VAL A 379 -19.87 -10.54 -15.33
N LEU A 380 -20.50 -11.40 -14.54
CA LEU A 380 -21.41 -11.05 -13.46
C LEU A 380 -21.00 -11.84 -12.20
N PRO A 381 -21.07 -11.26 -11.00
CA PRO A 381 -20.80 -12.01 -9.77
C PRO A 381 -21.83 -13.11 -9.52
N LEU A 382 -21.37 -14.28 -9.05
CA LEU A 382 -22.28 -15.35 -8.61
C LEU A 382 -23.22 -14.91 -7.48
N SER A 383 -22.78 -13.99 -6.61
CA SER A 383 -23.61 -13.44 -5.54
C SER A 383 -24.87 -12.74 -6.06
N VAL A 384 -24.81 -12.11 -7.24
CA VAL A 384 -25.98 -11.47 -7.87
C VAL A 384 -26.99 -12.53 -8.31
N ALA A 385 -26.53 -13.58 -9.00
CA ALA A 385 -27.39 -14.68 -9.41
C ALA A 385 -28.02 -15.37 -8.19
N LEU A 386 -27.34 -15.44 -7.04
CA LEU A 386 -27.88 -16.11 -5.84
C LEU A 386 -28.91 -15.29 -5.04
N LEU A 387 -29.21 -14.03 -5.41
CA LEU A 387 -30.15 -13.17 -4.64
C LEU A 387 -31.62 -13.60 -4.68
N THR A 388 -32.01 -14.29 -5.75
CA THR A 388 -33.40 -14.70 -5.95
C THR A 388 -33.47 -16.17 -6.33
N GLY A 389 -34.61 -16.81 -6.09
CA GLY A 389 -34.85 -18.17 -6.56
C GLY A 389 -35.14 -18.25 -8.06
N ASP A 390 -35.55 -17.15 -8.68
CA ASP A 390 -35.83 -17.11 -10.12
C ASP A 390 -34.54 -17.18 -10.93
N LEU A 391 -34.60 -17.81 -12.11
CA LEU A 391 -33.50 -17.88 -13.06
C LEU A 391 -33.82 -17.01 -14.28
N ALA A 392 -32.86 -16.19 -14.69
CA ALA A 392 -32.93 -15.42 -15.94
C ALA A 392 -31.75 -15.78 -16.86
N ILE A 393 -31.88 -15.53 -18.16
CA ILE A 393 -30.79 -15.81 -19.11
C ILE A 393 -29.50 -15.03 -18.77
N ASP A 394 -29.61 -13.83 -18.19
CA ASP A 394 -28.47 -13.05 -17.73
C ASP A 394 -27.68 -13.71 -16.58
N ASP A 395 -28.30 -14.63 -15.82
CA ASP A 395 -27.57 -15.42 -14.81
C ASP A 395 -26.45 -16.26 -15.45
N ALA A 396 -26.53 -16.56 -16.76
CA ALA A 396 -25.45 -17.22 -17.48
C ALA A 396 -24.11 -16.50 -17.32
N ALA A 397 -24.11 -15.17 -17.17
CA ALA A 397 -22.91 -14.36 -17.01
C ALA A 397 -22.19 -14.59 -15.67
N ALA A 398 -22.89 -15.17 -14.69
CA ALA A 398 -22.39 -15.49 -13.37
C ALA A 398 -22.00 -16.96 -13.16
N LEU A 399 -22.25 -17.81 -14.16
CA LEU A 399 -22.04 -19.25 -14.11
C LEU A 399 -20.77 -19.66 -14.87
N GLY A 400 -20.21 -20.82 -14.52
CA GLY A 400 -19.17 -21.44 -15.34
C GLY A 400 -19.66 -21.83 -16.74
N PRO A 401 -18.79 -21.98 -17.75
CA PRO A 401 -19.18 -22.10 -19.16
C PRO A 401 -20.17 -23.21 -19.45
N LYS A 402 -19.95 -24.39 -18.86
CA LYS A 402 -20.83 -25.55 -19.05
C LYS A 402 -22.26 -25.24 -18.56
N ALA A 403 -22.39 -24.61 -17.41
CA ALA A 403 -23.67 -24.23 -16.84
C ALA A 403 -24.30 -23.07 -17.62
N ALA A 404 -23.52 -22.07 -18.04
CA ALA A 404 -24.00 -20.99 -18.90
C ALA A 404 -24.60 -21.50 -20.22
N ILE A 405 -23.91 -22.41 -20.91
CA ILE A 405 -24.41 -23.04 -22.15
C ILE A 405 -25.68 -23.87 -21.90
N ALA A 406 -25.71 -24.64 -20.81
CA ALA A 406 -26.90 -25.42 -20.45
C ALA A 406 -28.11 -24.52 -20.14
N LEU A 407 -27.88 -23.37 -19.51
CA LEU A 407 -28.92 -22.36 -19.24
C LEU A 407 -29.44 -21.74 -20.54
N LEU A 408 -28.56 -21.36 -21.47
CA LEU A 408 -28.94 -20.88 -22.80
C LEU A 408 -29.74 -21.91 -23.57
N GLN A 409 -29.30 -23.17 -23.58
CA GLN A 409 -30.01 -24.24 -24.27
C GLN A 409 -31.40 -24.46 -23.69
N LYS A 410 -31.55 -24.39 -22.37
CA LYS A 410 -32.86 -24.46 -21.70
C LYS A 410 -33.76 -23.28 -22.09
N PHE A 411 -33.21 -22.06 -22.10
CA PHE A 411 -33.92 -20.84 -22.46
C PHE A 411 -34.42 -20.84 -23.91
N LEU A 412 -33.62 -21.34 -24.85
CA LEU A 412 -33.98 -21.48 -26.26
C LEU A 412 -35.00 -22.60 -26.50
N ARG A 413 -34.85 -23.75 -25.83
CA ARG A 413 -35.83 -24.84 -25.91
C ARG A 413 -37.22 -24.43 -25.43
N GLN A 414 -37.31 -23.59 -24.39
CA GLN A 414 -38.58 -23.00 -23.94
C GLN A 414 -39.27 -22.15 -25.03
N ARG A 415 -38.52 -21.70 -26.04
CA ARG A 415 -39.00 -20.92 -27.20
C ARG A 415 -39.11 -21.75 -28.48
N GLY A 416 -38.96 -23.08 -28.39
CA GLY A 416 -39.03 -23.97 -29.56
C GLY A 416 -37.79 -23.95 -30.45
N VAL A 417 -36.65 -23.46 -29.93
CA VAL A 417 -35.38 -23.38 -30.65
C VAL A 417 -34.39 -24.40 -30.06
N GLU A 418 -33.83 -25.27 -30.91
CA GLU A 418 -32.77 -26.19 -30.52
C GLU A 418 -31.41 -25.65 -30.91
N LEU A 419 -30.48 -25.67 -29.96
CA LEU A 419 -29.09 -25.29 -30.16
C LEU A 419 -28.23 -26.55 -30.27
N ASP A 420 -27.35 -26.59 -31.26
CA ASP A 420 -26.32 -27.62 -31.39
C ASP A 420 -25.40 -27.61 -30.17
N THR A 421 -25.25 -28.77 -29.53
CA THR A 421 -24.44 -28.97 -28.33
C THR A 421 -22.94 -28.93 -28.59
N GLU A 422 -22.50 -29.12 -29.83
CA GLU A 422 -21.07 -29.07 -30.21
C GLU A 422 -20.62 -27.67 -30.69
N MET A 423 -21.52 -26.68 -30.64
CA MET A 423 -21.24 -25.34 -31.12
C MET A 423 -20.17 -24.63 -30.28
N VAL A 424 -19.18 -24.02 -30.95
CA VAL A 424 -18.03 -23.37 -30.31
C VAL A 424 -18.38 -22.02 -29.68
N VAL A 425 -19.27 -21.23 -30.31
CA VAL A 425 -19.68 -19.89 -29.85
C VAL A 425 -21.21 -19.77 -29.70
N PRO A 426 -21.83 -20.60 -28.85
CA PRO A 426 -23.28 -20.76 -28.78
C PRO A 426 -24.04 -19.46 -28.49
N PHE A 427 -23.48 -18.54 -27.72
CA PHE A 427 -24.13 -17.25 -27.42
C PHE A 427 -24.09 -16.27 -28.60
N ALA A 428 -23.17 -16.46 -29.55
CA ALA A 428 -23.04 -15.63 -30.74
C ALA A 428 -23.75 -16.23 -31.97
N SER A 429 -24.46 -17.36 -31.82
CA SER A 429 -25.19 -17.97 -32.93
C SER A 429 -26.38 -17.10 -33.37
N ALA A 430 -26.82 -17.26 -34.62
CA ALA A 430 -27.97 -16.52 -35.12
C ALA A 430 -29.24 -16.83 -34.31
N GLU A 431 -29.42 -18.09 -33.89
CA GLU A 431 -30.53 -18.55 -33.07
C GLU A 431 -30.52 -17.89 -31.69
N ALA A 432 -29.35 -17.80 -31.04
CA ALA A 432 -29.21 -17.16 -29.75
C ALA A 432 -29.45 -15.65 -29.87
N GLN A 433 -28.77 -14.99 -30.81
CA GLN A 433 -28.87 -13.53 -31.01
C GLN A 433 -30.28 -13.06 -31.39
N ALA A 434 -31.08 -13.89 -32.07
CA ALA A 434 -32.47 -13.59 -32.35
C ALA A 434 -33.39 -13.61 -31.10
N ASN A 435 -32.95 -14.22 -30.00
CA ASN A 435 -33.74 -14.41 -28.79
C ASN A 435 -33.19 -13.68 -27.55
N LEU A 436 -31.94 -13.21 -27.59
CA LEU A 436 -31.33 -12.43 -26.52
C LEU A 436 -31.73 -10.96 -26.63
N GLN A 437 -31.98 -10.33 -25.48
CA GLN A 437 -32.14 -8.88 -25.44
C GLN A 437 -30.81 -8.22 -25.81
N PRO A 438 -30.82 -7.12 -26.58
CA PRO A 438 -29.57 -6.54 -27.05
C PRO A 438 -28.81 -5.74 -25.96
N ASP A 439 -29.40 -5.51 -24.78
CA ASP A 439 -28.74 -5.02 -23.56
C ASP A 439 -28.48 -6.11 -22.51
N SER A 440 -28.68 -7.38 -22.86
CA SER A 440 -28.41 -8.51 -21.97
C SER A 440 -26.92 -8.68 -21.69
N GLN A 441 -26.56 -9.06 -20.47
CA GLN A 441 -25.22 -9.49 -20.08
C GLN A 441 -24.75 -10.73 -20.85
N ALA A 442 -25.68 -11.53 -21.38
CA ALA A 442 -25.36 -12.63 -22.29
C ALA A 442 -24.63 -12.17 -23.57
N GLN A 443 -24.78 -10.90 -23.97
CA GLN A 443 -24.06 -10.32 -25.10
C GLN A 443 -22.56 -10.20 -24.83
N LEU A 444 -22.18 -9.93 -23.57
CA LEU A 444 -20.78 -9.86 -23.18
C LEU A 444 -20.14 -11.26 -23.17
N ILE A 445 -20.90 -12.30 -22.80
CA ILE A 445 -20.48 -13.70 -22.96
C ILE A 445 -20.25 -14.02 -24.45
N ALA A 446 -21.18 -13.63 -25.33
CA ALA A 446 -21.04 -13.83 -26.77
C ALA A 446 -19.76 -13.16 -27.31
N ALA A 447 -19.48 -11.93 -26.88
CA ALA A 447 -18.28 -11.21 -27.28
C ALA A 447 -16.99 -11.91 -26.81
N LEU A 448 -16.93 -12.35 -25.54
CA LEU A 448 -15.77 -13.09 -25.02
C LEU A 448 -15.59 -14.46 -25.72
N GLN A 449 -16.68 -15.14 -26.06
CA GLN A 449 -16.62 -16.37 -26.86
C GLN A 449 -16.04 -16.12 -28.26
N LEU A 450 -16.49 -15.07 -28.95
CA LEU A 450 -15.96 -14.68 -30.26
C LEU A 450 -14.47 -14.32 -30.19
N LEU A 451 -14.06 -13.59 -29.14
CA LEU A 451 -12.66 -13.25 -28.89
C LEU A 451 -11.80 -14.51 -28.71
N LYS A 452 -12.20 -15.44 -27.82
CA LYS A 452 -11.50 -16.71 -27.59
C LYS A 452 -11.43 -17.58 -28.83
N ALA A 453 -12.50 -17.60 -29.64
CA ALA A 453 -12.57 -18.31 -30.90
C ALA A 453 -11.84 -17.59 -32.06
N LYS A 454 -11.21 -16.43 -31.81
CA LYS A 454 -10.50 -15.60 -32.81
C LYS A 454 -11.38 -15.14 -33.98
N ARG A 455 -12.69 -14.98 -33.77
CA ARG A 455 -13.68 -14.53 -34.76
C ARG A 455 -13.83 -13.00 -34.71
N TYR A 456 -12.75 -12.27 -35.01
CA TYR A 456 -12.66 -10.82 -34.77
C TYR A 456 -13.62 -9.96 -35.60
N GLU A 457 -13.99 -10.37 -36.82
CA GLU A 457 -14.94 -9.62 -37.66
C GLU A 457 -16.36 -9.65 -37.11
N GLU A 458 -16.75 -10.75 -36.48
CA GLU A 458 -18.05 -10.88 -35.82
C GLU A 458 -18.05 -10.16 -34.48
N LEU A 459 -16.93 -10.25 -33.74
CA LEU A 459 -16.73 -9.44 -32.54
C LEU A 459 -16.89 -7.94 -32.85
N ALA A 460 -16.24 -7.44 -33.91
CA ALA A 460 -16.33 -6.04 -34.30
C ALA A 460 -17.76 -5.61 -34.67
N ARG A 461 -18.55 -6.50 -35.29
CA ARG A 461 -19.98 -6.23 -35.58
C ARG A 461 -20.81 -6.17 -34.29
N LEU A 462 -20.55 -7.08 -33.35
CA LEU A 462 -21.22 -7.09 -32.05
C LEU A 462 -20.85 -5.87 -31.21
N THR A 463 -19.56 -5.51 -31.11
CA THR A 463 -19.12 -4.32 -30.35
C THR A 463 -19.65 -3.03 -30.96
N ALA A 464 -19.72 -2.92 -32.29
CA ALA A 464 -20.35 -1.78 -32.96
C ALA A 464 -21.85 -1.63 -32.62
N MET A 465 -22.57 -2.75 -32.50
CA MET A 465 -24.00 -2.73 -32.13
C MET A 465 -24.23 -2.33 -30.66
N LEU A 466 -23.31 -2.68 -29.77
CA LEU A 466 -23.45 -2.48 -28.32
C LEU A 466 -22.92 -1.12 -27.85
N ARG A 467 -21.91 -0.56 -28.52
CA ARG A 467 -21.16 0.63 -28.08
C ARG A 467 -22.05 1.84 -27.75
N ASP A 468 -23.12 2.06 -28.52
CA ASP A 468 -23.99 3.24 -28.37
C ASP A 468 -25.08 3.06 -27.28
N ARG A 469 -25.05 1.96 -26.52
CA ARG A 469 -26.03 1.64 -25.46
C ARG A 469 -25.69 2.24 -24.10
N GLY A 470 -24.80 3.22 -24.07
CA GLY A 470 -24.42 3.97 -22.87
C GLY A 470 -22.99 3.69 -22.39
N PRO A 471 -22.52 4.43 -21.36
CA PRO A 471 -21.11 4.47 -20.97
C PRO A 471 -20.53 3.10 -20.57
N TYR A 472 -21.34 2.27 -19.88
CA TYR A 472 -20.94 0.91 -19.54
C TYR A 472 -20.56 0.08 -20.78
N TRP A 473 -21.44 0.06 -21.79
CA TRP A 473 -21.23 -0.72 -23.01
C TRP A 473 -20.12 -0.15 -23.88
N GLU A 474 -20.00 1.19 -23.98
CA GLU A 474 -18.89 1.84 -24.67
C GLU A 474 -17.53 1.37 -24.13
N ARG A 475 -17.41 1.32 -22.80
CA ARG A 475 -16.21 0.88 -22.08
C ARG A 475 -15.95 -0.62 -22.24
N GLN A 476 -16.96 -1.49 -22.08
CA GLN A 476 -16.78 -2.93 -22.31
C GLN A 476 -16.34 -3.21 -23.75
N CYS A 477 -16.94 -2.54 -24.72
CA CYS A 477 -16.56 -2.65 -26.14
C CYS A 477 -15.14 -2.14 -26.38
N ALA A 478 -14.70 -1.05 -25.75
CA ALA A 478 -13.33 -0.57 -25.85
C ALA A 478 -12.31 -1.58 -25.30
N LYS A 479 -12.61 -2.26 -24.19
CA LYS A 479 -11.74 -3.34 -23.68
C LYS A 479 -11.63 -4.52 -24.64
N LEU A 480 -12.75 -4.94 -25.22
CA LEU A 480 -12.79 -6.02 -26.21
C LEU A 480 -12.05 -5.65 -27.50
N ASP A 481 -12.21 -4.41 -27.98
CA ASP A 481 -11.51 -3.91 -29.16
C ASP A 481 -10.00 -3.81 -28.90
N ALA A 482 -9.57 -3.37 -27.71
CA ALA A 482 -8.16 -3.39 -27.30
C ALA A 482 -7.59 -4.81 -27.34
N LEU A 483 -8.26 -5.78 -26.71
CA LEU A 483 -7.87 -7.20 -26.76
C LEU A 483 -7.79 -7.73 -28.20
N SER A 484 -8.74 -7.36 -29.06
CA SER A 484 -8.75 -7.74 -30.47
C SER A 484 -7.56 -7.13 -31.24
N PHE A 485 -7.25 -5.85 -31.03
CA PHE A 485 -6.11 -5.19 -31.65
C PHE A 485 -4.77 -5.77 -31.21
N ILE A 486 -4.61 -6.05 -29.91
CA ILE A 486 -3.45 -6.74 -29.35
C ILE A 486 -3.28 -8.11 -30.03
N SER A 487 -4.34 -8.92 -30.04
CA SER A 487 -4.33 -10.28 -30.58
C SER A 487 -4.10 -10.36 -32.09
N THR A 488 -4.42 -9.30 -32.83
CA THR A 488 -4.21 -9.20 -34.29
C THR A 488 -2.94 -8.43 -34.67
N GLY A 489 -2.14 -7.98 -33.70
CA GLY A 489 -0.91 -7.23 -33.95
C GLY A 489 -1.13 -5.80 -34.47
N LYS A 490 -2.33 -5.25 -34.31
CA LYS A 490 -2.69 -3.86 -34.67
C LYS A 490 -2.23 -2.88 -33.58
N LEU A 491 -0.92 -2.85 -33.33
CA LEU A 491 -0.32 -2.11 -32.21
C LEU A 491 -0.62 -0.61 -32.21
N PRO A 492 -0.62 0.12 -33.36
CA PRO A 492 -0.98 1.54 -33.36
C PRO A 492 -2.41 1.79 -32.86
N GLN A 493 -3.37 0.95 -33.26
CA GLN A 493 -4.76 1.06 -32.82
C GLN A 493 -4.90 0.73 -31.32
N ALA A 494 -4.20 -0.30 -30.84
CA ALA A 494 -4.20 -0.66 -29.42
C ALA A 494 -3.65 0.48 -28.55
N VAL A 495 -2.47 1.03 -28.88
CA VAL A 495 -1.86 2.13 -28.09
C VAL A 495 -2.71 3.39 -28.13
N ASN A 496 -3.28 3.75 -29.28
CA ASN A 496 -4.16 4.92 -29.38
C ASN A 496 -5.39 4.78 -28.47
N LEU A 497 -6.02 3.60 -28.47
CA LEU A 497 -7.20 3.34 -27.65
C LEU A 497 -6.85 3.36 -26.15
N LEU A 498 -5.77 2.68 -25.75
CA LEU A 498 -5.32 2.67 -24.35
C LEU A 498 -4.95 4.08 -23.87
N GLU A 499 -4.20 4.84 -24.67
CA GLU A 499 -3.83 6.21 -24.32
C GLU A 499 -5.06 7.11 -24.18
N GLU A 500 -6.03 7.02 -25.10
CA GLU A 500 -7.24 7.82 -25.04
C GLU A 500 -7.98 7.62 -23.71
N TRP A 501 -8.15 6.36 -23.29
CA TRP A 501 -8.81 6.03 -22.03
C TRP A 501 -7.96 6.47 -20.83
N PHE A 502 -6.66 6.20 -20.81
CA PHE A 502 -5.83 6.53 -19.65
C PHE A 502 -5.67 8.03 -19.45
N ARG A 503 -5.72 8.81 -20.54
CA ARG A 503 -5.75 10.27 -20.46
C ARG A 503 -7.06 10.81 -19.91
N LYS A 504 -8.20 10.12 -20.12
CA LYS A 504 -9.47 10.47 -19.45
C LYS A 504 -9.36 10.25 -17.95
N ASN A 505 -8.80 9.10 -17.54
CA ASN A 505 -8.47 8.82 -16.14
C ASN A 505 -7.40 7.72 -16.05
N LYS A 506 -6.29 7.99 -15.35
CA LYS A 506 -5.20 7.02 -15.20
C LYS A 506 -5.63 5.69 -14.57
N ARG A 507 -6.69 5.69 -13.76
CA ARG A 507 -7.22 4.47 -13.12
C ARG A 507 -7.71 3.42 -14.12
N TYR A 508 -8.02 3.79 -15.37
CA TYR A 508 -8.37 2.82 -16.42
C TYR A 508 -7.25 1.83 -16.73
N ALA A 509 -5.99 2.11 -16.36
CA ALA A 509 -4.90 1.14 -16.42
C ALA A 509 -5.12 -0.11 -15.55
N ARG A 510 -5.96 -0.03 -14.51
CA ARG A 510 -6.36 -1.21 -13.70
C ARG A 510 -7.44 -2.07 -14.36
N GLU A 511 -8.05 -1.58 -15.43
CA GLU A 511 -9.26 -2.16 -16.02
C GLU A 511 -9.06 -2.62 -17.47
N PHE A 512 -8.29 -1.88 -18.24
CA PHE A 512 -8.00 -2.17 -19.63
C PHE A 512 -6.85 -3.19 -19.74
N PRO A 513 -6.76 -3.93 -20.86
CA PRO A 513 -5.79 -5.02 -21.05
C PRO A 513 -4.38 -4.52 -21.41
N SER A 514 -3.86 -3.53 -20.69
CA SER A 514 -2.52 -2.97 -20.91
C SER A 514 -1.42 -3.93 -20.44
N ASP A 515 -1.69 -4.73 -19.42
CA ASP A 515 -0.86 -5.85 -18.98
C ASP A 515 -0.59 -6.83 -20.15
N VAL A 516 -1.66 -7.30 -20.81
CA VAL A 516 -1.59 -8.20 -21.96
C VAL A 516 -0.85 -7.54 -23.14
N PHE A 517 -1.03 -6.22 -23.33
CA PHE A 517 -0.31 -5.47 -24.37
C PHE A 517 1.20 -5.52 -24.15
N PHE A 518 1.70 -5.26 -22.94
CA PHE A 518 3.15 -5.24 -22.68
C PHE A 518 3.77 -6.62 -22.48
N GLU A 519 3.03 -7.62 -21.99
CA GLU A 519 3.50 -9.01 -21.90
C GLU A 519 3.90 -9.56 -23.28
N THR A 520 3.14 -9.20 -24.31
CA THR A 520 3.31 -9.73 -25.67
C THR A 520 4.16 -8.84 -26.59
N ASN A 521 4.48 -7.60 -26.15
CA ASN A 521 5.16 -6.61 -26.99
C ASN A 521 6.34 -5.94 -26.25
N PRO A 522 7.58 -6.46 -26.40
CA PRO A 522 8.75 -5.80 -25.87
C PRO A 522 9.04 -4.48 -26.60
N TRP A 523 9.89 -3.65 -26.01
CA TRP A 523 10.30 -2.35 -26.58
C TRP A 523 10.70 -2.39 -28.07
N SER A 524 11.36 -3.47 -28.51
CA SER A 524 11.77 -3.64 -29.92
C SER A 524 10.62 -3.57 -30.93
N ARG A 525 9.39 -3.93 -30.53
CA ARG A 525 8.17 -3.82 -31.36
C ARG A 525 7.46 -2.47 -31.21
N LEU A 526 7.74 -1.75 -30.13
CA LEU A 526 7.06 -0.50 -29.76
C LEU A 526 7.84 0.75 -30.14
N ARG A 527 9.16 0.63 -30.37
CA ARG A 527 10.07 1.75 -30.64
C ARG A 527 9.69 2.61 -31.85
N ASP A 528 8.98 2.02 -32.82
CA ASP A 528 8.56 2.67 -34.07
C ASP A 528 7.16 3.31 -33.96
N LEU A 529 6.50 3.18 -32.80
CA LEU A 529 5.23 3.84 -32.49
C LEU A 529 5.47 5.25 -31.91
N ASP A 530 4.39 5.99 -31.68
CA ASP A 530 4.45 7.29 -31.00
C ASP A 530 4.92 7.12 -29.56
N VAL A 531 6.19 7.45 -29.30
CA VAL A 531 6.87 7.28 -28.02
C VAL A 531 6.20 8.01 -26.87
N VAL A 532 5.48 9.11 -27.14
CA VAL A 532 4.73 9.85 -26.12
C VAL A 532 3.56 8.99 -25.62
N LYS A 533 2.80 8.41 -26.55
CA LYS A 533 1.66 7.54 -26.20
C LYS A 533 2.12 6.25 -25.54
N VAL A 534 3.16 5.62 -26.07
CA VAL A 534 3.75 4.41 -25.48
C VAL A 534 4.22 4.69 -24.05
N GLY A 535 4.90 5.83 -23.81
CA GLY A 535 5.35 6.22 -22.49
C GLY A 535 4.20 6.48 -21.51
N ILE A 536 3.12 7.14 -21.92
CA ILE A 536 1.93 7.36 -21.07
C ILE A 536 1.29 6.02 -20.68
N VAL A 537 1.05 5.15 -21.67
CA VAL A 537 0.40 3.84 -21.43
C VAL A 537 1.29 2.97 -20.53
N ALA A 538 2.61 2.95 -20.77
CA ALA A 538 3.56 2.20 -19.94
C ALA A 538 3.66 2.75 -18.52
N HIS A 539 3.67 4.08 -18.36
CA HIS A 539 3.78 4.71 -17.05
C HIS A 539 2.57 4.38 -16.16
N TYR A 540 1.35 4.57 -16.65
CA TYR A 540 0.16 4.28 -15.85
C TYR A 540 -0.07 2.79 -15.61
N GLU A 541 0.32 1.93 -16.57
CA GLU A 541 0.33 0.48 -16.35
C GLU A 541 1.33 0.10 -15.24
N PHE A 542 2.54 0.70 -15.26
CA PHE A 542 3.54 0.47 -14.23
C PHE A 542 3.08 1.00 -12.86
N GLU A 543 2.45 2.17 -12.79
CA GLU A 543 1.86 2.73 -11.57
C GLU A 543 0.72 1.83 -11.03
N ALA A 544 -0.06 1.23 -11.93
CA ALA A 544 -1.18 0.37 -11.56
C ALA A 544 -0.74 -1.01 -11.03
N ASN A 545 0.22 -1.66 -11.70
CA ASN A 545 0.52 -3.09 -11.53
C ASN A 545 1.97 -3.40 -11.11
N GLY A 546 2.90 -2.43 -11.17
CA GLY A 546 4.27 -2.57 -10.66
C GLY A 546 5.20 -3.49 -11.48
N ASN A 547 4.84 -3.87 -12.71
CA ASN A 547 5.63 -4.79 -13.52
C ASN A 547 6.94 -4.14 -14.03
N ALA A 548 8.09 -4.63 -13.56
CA ALA A 548 9.42 -4.09 -13.89
C ALA A 548 9.72 -4.01 -15.40
N ASN A 549 9.21 -4.94 -16.21
CA ASN A 549 9.39 -4.90 -17.68
C ASN A 549 8.66 -3.71 -18.31
N VAL A 550 7.48 -3.38 -17.79
CA VAL A 550 6.73 -2.19 -18.23
C VAL A 550 7.47 -0.92 -17.82
N GLY A 551 8.01 -0.90 -16.59
CA GLY A 551 8.90 0.17 -16.13
C GLY A 551 10.11 0.37 -17.05
N TYR A 552 10.71 -0.71 -17.54
CA TYR A 552 11.78 -0.65 -18.56
C TYR A 552 11.30 -0.04 -19.88
N VAL A 553 10.13 -0.43 -20.39
CA VAL A 553 9.53 0.15 -21.60
C VAL A 553 9.30 1.66 -21.43
N CYS A 554 8.80 2.08 -20.28
CA CYS A 554 8.61 3.50 -19.93
C CYS A 554 9.92 4.29 -20.00
N LYS A 555 11.00 3.75 -19.41
CA LYS A 555 12.35 4.34 -19.46
C LYS A 555 12.90 4.42 -20.89
N MET A 556 12.67 3.40 -21.69
CA MET A 556 13.08 3.38 -23.10
C MET A 556 12.31 4.39 -23.95
N ALA A 557 11.02 4.62 -23.67
CA ALA A 557 10.24 5.67 -24.31
C ALA A 557 10.80 7.07 -24.00
N CYS A 558 11.20 7.33 -22.75
CA CYS A 558 11.87 8.58 -22.36
C CYS A 558 13.19 8.76 -23.13
N ARG A 559 14.02 7.70 -23.18
CA ARG A 559 15.28 7.72 -23.94
C ARG A 559 15.05 8.03 -25.43
N ALA A 560 14.04 7.42 -26.04
CA ALA A 560 13.71 7.65 -27.45
C ALA A 560 13.17 9.06 -27.69
N PHE A 561 12.36 9.60 -26.78
CA PHE A 561 11.91 11.00 -26.82
C PHE A 561 13.08 11.99 -26.76
N LEU A 562 14.10 11.69 -25.94
CA LEU A 562 15.33 12.49 -25.89
C LEU A 562 16.19 12.38 -27.16
N GLN A 563 16.43 11.15 -27.61
CA GLN A 563 17.33 10.86 -28.74
C GLN A 563 16.77 11.29 -30.10
N SER A 564 15.45 11.32 -30.25
CA SER A 564 14.77 11.76 -31.49
C SER A 564 14.78 13.28 -31.68
N GLY A 565 15.24 14.05 -30.69
CA GLY A 565 15.20 15.52 -30.73
C GLY A 565 13.86 16.12 -30.30
N LEU A 566 12.86 15.31 -29.93
CA LEU A 566 11.53 15.80 -29.55
C LEU A 566 11.59 16.70 -28.33
N ARG A 567 12.44 16.38 -27.34
CA ARG A 567 12.60 17.20 -26.13
C ARG A 567 13.08 18.62 -26.43
N GLN A 568 13.98 18.80 -27.39
CA GLN A 568 14.56 20.11 -27.74
C GLN A 568 13.52 21.02 -28.42
N ARG A 569 12.60 20.43 -29.19
CA ARG A 569 11.59 21.15 -29.98
C ARG A 569 10.22 21.21 -29.29
N VAL A 570 10.09 20.63 -28.10
CA VAL A 570 8.78 20.35 -27.48
C VAL A 570 7.95 21.61 -27.24
N ALA A 571 8.58 22.75 -26.97
CA ALA A 571 7.88 24.03 -26.80
C ALA A 571 7.25 24.53 -28.12
N ASP A 572 8.03 24.51 -29.21
CA ASP A 572 7.55 24.89 -30.54
C ASP A 572 6.48 23.91 -31.05
N ASP A 573 6.70 22.61 -30.83
CA ASP A 573 5.76 21.55 -31.16
C ASP A 573 4.45 21.70 -30.36
N PHE A 574 4.51 22.19 -29.11
CA PHE A 574 3.33 22.42 -28.25
C PHE A 574 2.48 23.59 -28.74
N GLU A 575 3.09 24.71 -29.12
CA GLU A 575 2.36 25.91 -29.60
C GLU A 575 1.54 25.62 -30.86
N SER A 576 2.09 24.82 -31.77
CA SER A 576 1.46 24.47 -33.06
C SER A 576 0.60 23.19 -33.02
N ALA A 577 0.58 22.47 -31.89
CA ALA A 577 -0.13 21.21 -31.73
C ALA A 577 -1.66 21.37 -31.66
N SER A 578 -2.38 20.30 -32.03
CA SER A 578 -3.80 20.17 -31.73
C SER A 578 -4.03 20.05 -30.22
N GLU A 579 -5.22 20.40 -29.74
CA GLU A 579 -5.55 20.31 -28.30
C GLU A 579 -5.33 18.91 -27.71
N VAL A 580 -5.63 17.86 -28.48
CA VAL A 580 -5.36 16.47 -28.07
C VAL A 580 -3.86 16.22 -27.91
N ARG A 581 -3.02 16.72 -28.82
CA ARG A 581 -1.57 16.55 -28.73
C ARG A 581 -0.97 17.39 -27.61
N LYS A 582 -1.48 18.59 -27.36
CA LYS A 582 -1.10 19.39 -26.17
C LYS A 582 -1.36 18.62 -24.89
N MET A 583 -2.56 18.06 -24.72
CA MET A 583 -2.89 17.23 -23.55
C MET A 583 -1.97 16.01 -23.40
N GLN A 584 -1.62 15.33 -24.50
CA GLN A 584 -0.65 14.23 -24.48
C GLN A 584 0.74 14.69 -24.04
N LEU A 585 1.26 15.78 -24.60
CA LEU A 585 2.58 16.31 -24.24
C LEU A 585 2.62 16.76 -22.78
N THR A 586 1.59 17.48 -22.32
CA THR A 586 1.43 17.87 -20.90
C THR A 586 1.43 16.64 -20.00
N THR A 587 0.65 15.60 -20.34
CA THR A 587 0.55 14.37 -19.54
C THR A 587 1.88 13.61 -19.48
N PHE A 588 2.55 13.46 -20.62
CA PHE A 588 3.85 12.80 -20.71
C PHE A 588 4.92 13.53 -19.91
N LEU A 589 5.03 14.86 -20.07
CA LEU A 589 6.01 15.65 -19.34
C LEU A 589 5.71 15.72 -17.83
N ARG A 590 4.43 15.74 -17.44
CA ARG A 590 4.02 15.77 -16.04
C ARG A 590 4.31 14.45 -15.33
N ASP A 591 3.82 13.34 -15.88
CA ASP A 591 3.74 12.05 -15.19
C ASP A 591 4.87 11.10 -15.61
N VAL A 592 5.23 11.08 -16.90
CA VAL A 592 6.22 10.14 -17.45
C VAL A 592 7.65 10.67 -17.31
N TRP A 593 7.88 11.96 -17.55
CA TRP A 593 9.20 12.60 -17.55
C TRP A 593 9.71 12.96 -16.14
N ILE A 594 9.76 11.96 -15.26
CA ILE A 594 10.18 12.06 -13.85
C ILE A 594 11.56 11.43 -13.64
N GLU A 595 12.24 11.78 -12.54
CA GLU A 595 13.63 11.38 -12.26
C GLU A 595 13.84 9.86 -12.38
N GLU A 596 12.90 9.08 -11.86
CA GLU A 596 12.93 7.61 -11.84
C GLU A 596 12.93 7.00 -13.25
N ASN A 597 12.25 7.65 -14.20
CA ASN A 597 12.12 7.20 -15.59
C ASN A 597 13.29 7.66 -16.47
N LEU A 598 14.05 8.67 -16.04
CA LEU A 598 15.20 9.21 -16.77
C LEU A 598 16.49 8.42 -16.54
N SER A 599 16.48 7.39 -15.69
CA SER A 599 17.67 6.61 -15.30
C SER A 599 18.43 5.94 -16.47
N MET A 600 17.81 5.78 -17.65
CA MET A 600 18.41 5.18 -18.86
C MET A 600 18.79 6.21 -19.93
N CYS A 601 18.64 7.50 -19.64
CA CYS A 601 19.02 8.59 -20.54
C CYS A 601 20.49 8.97 -20.30
N HIS A 602 21.42 8.26 -20.93
CA HIS A 602 22.88 8.43 -20.73
C HIS A 602 23.41 9.84 -21.06
N GLN A 603 22.63 10.70 -21.71
CA GLN A 603 22.98 12.11 -21.91
C GLN A 603 23.00 12.91 -20.60
N PHE A 604 22.36 12.41 -19.55
CA PHE A 604 22.51 12.94 -18.20
C PHE A 604 23.61 12.14 -17.47
N GLU A 605 24.72 12.80 -17.20
CA GLU A 605 25.93 12.22 -16.59
C GLU A 605 25.83 12.18 -15.06
N SER A 606 24.85 12.85 -14.47
CA SER A 606 24.64 12.89 -13.01
C SER A 606 23.17 13.07 -12.63
N THR A 607 22.83 12.70 -11.39
CA THR A 607 21.50 12.98 -10.79
C THR A 607 21.20 14.46 -10.72
N SER A 608 22.21 15.34 -10.59
CA SER A 608 22.03 16.79 -10.67
C SER A 608 21.48 17.21 -12.03
N GLN A 609 22.06 16.70 -13.13
CA GLN A 609 21.59 17.03 -14.48
C GLN A 609 20.16 16.54 -14.74
N VAL A 610 19.77 15.38 -14.20
CA VAL A 610 18.39 14.89 -14.27
C VAL A 610 17.42 15.83 -13.54
N ARG A 611 17.82 16.36 -12.38
CA ARG A 611 17.03 17.34 -11.62
C ARG A 611 16.94 18.69 -12.30
N ASP A 612 18.02 19.16 -12.91
CA ASP A 612 18.02 20.38 -13.72
C ASP A 612 17.07 20.26 -14.91
N GLU A 613 17.06 19.09 -15.56
CA GLU A 613 16.11 18.77 -16.62
C GLU A 613 14.66 18.72 -16.11
N ARG A 614 14.42 18.09 -14.96
CA ARG A 614 13.08 18.03 -14.35
C ARG A 614 12.58 19.43 -13.98
N MET A 615 13.44 20.29 -13.43
CA MET A 615 13.17 21.69 -13.16
C MET A 615 12.75 22.43 -14.44
N ALA A 616 13.50 22.28 -15.53
CA ALA A 616 13.20 22.92 -16.80
C ALA A 616 11.84 22.51 -17.37
N VAL A 617 11.46 21.24 -17.22
CA VAL A 617 10.15 20.74 -17.66
C VAL A 617 9.01 21.24 -16.78
N ILE A 618 9.16 21.24 -15.46
CA ILE A 618 8.12 21.77 -14.54
C ILE A 618 7.87 23.26 -14.81
N GLN A 619 8.91 24.02 -15.18
CA GLN A 619 8.76 25.42 -15.59
C GLN A 619 7.95 25.60 -16.88
N LEU A 620 8.06 24.67 -17.84
CA LEU A 620 7.18 24.67 -19.02
C LEU A 620 5.73 24.37 -18.61
N LEU A 621 5.53 23.35 -17.77
CA LEU A 621 4.21 22.94 -17.29
C LEU A 621 3.50 24.05 -16.49
N LEU A 622 4.25 24.85 -15.71
CA LEU A 622 3.72 26.02 -15.00
C LEU A 622 3.02 27.01 -15.94
N GLY A 623 3.47 27.13 -17.19
CA GLY A 623 2.84 27.96 -18.21
C GLY A 623 1.80 27.24 -19.09
N TRP A 624 1.77 25.91 -19.09
CA TRP A 624 0.92 25.09 -19.96
C TRP A 624 -0.30 24.48 -19.27
N ASP A 625 -0.23 24.24 -17.96
CA ASP A 625 -1.26 23.56 -17.15
C ASP A 625 -1.59 24.42 -15.91
N GLU A 626 -2.30 25.53 -16.17
CA GLU A 626 -2.72 26.52 -15.17
C GLU A 626 -3.43 25.92 -13.95
N PRO A 627 -4.37 24.95 -14.09
CA PRO A 627 -5.04 24.32 -12.94
C PRO A 627 -4.10 23.68 -11.90
N ARG A 628 -2.87 23.31 -12.30
CA ARG A 628 -1.87 22.67 -11.42
C ARG A 628 -0.66 23.56 -11.12
N ALA A 629 -0.73 24.85 -11.42
CA ALA A 629 0.38 25.79 -11.21
C ALA A 629 0.96 25.77 -9.78
N LEU A 630 0.12 25.53 -8.76
CA LEU A 630 0.54 25.41 -7.37
C LEU A 630 1.43 24.17 -7.13
N GLU A 631 1.03 23.01 -7.66
CA GLU A 631 1.81 21.76 -7.55
C GLU A 631 3.20 21.94 -8.16
N TYR A 632 3.27 22.61 -9.31
CA TYR A 632 4.53 22.90 -10.00
C TYR A 632 5.42 23.90 -9.23
N SER A 633 4.82 24.96 -8.69
CA SER A 633 5.56 25.93 -7.86
C SER A 633 6.18 25.25 -6.63
N GLU A 634 5.46 24.36 -5.97
CA GLU A 634 5.96 23.64 -4.79
C GLU A 634 7.05 22.63 -5.17
N ALA A 635 6.88 21.91 -6.28
CA ALA A 635 7.90 21.00 -6.79
C ALA A 635 9.21 21.74 -7.13
N ILE A 636 9.13 22.93 -7.73
CA ILE A 636 10.30 23.78 -8.01
C ILE A 636 11.03 24.18 -6.70
N ARG A 637 10.27 24.58 -5.67
CA ARG A 637 10.86 24.93 -4.36
C ARG A 637 11.58 23.73 -3.75
N GLN A 638 10.94 22.56 -3.75
CA GLN A 638 11.50 21.34 -3.18
C GLN A 638 12.78 20.90 -3.92
N ILE A 639 12.80 20.90 -5.25
CA ILE A 639 13.99 20.56 -6.03
C ILE A 639 15.13 21.56 -5.73
N THR A 640 14.81 22.86 -5.62
CA THR A 640 15.82 23.90 -5.33
C THR A 640 16.44 23.72 -3.93
N LEU A 641 15.63 23.38 -2.92
CA LEU A 641 16.09 23.07 -1.58
C LEU A 641 16.99 21.83 -1.59
N SER A 642 16.52 20.72 -2.17
CA SER A 642 17.27 19.45 -2.25
C SER A 642 18.61 19.61 -3.00
N GLN A 643 18.64 20.35 -4.10
CA GLN A 643 19.89 20.64 -4.82
C GLN A 643 20.87 21.46 -3.97
N THR A 644 20.39 22.38 -3.15
CA THR A 644 21.27 23.20 -2.31
C THR A 644 21.80 22.42 -1.10
N LEU A 645 20.94 21.62 -0.46
CA LEU A 645 21.35 20.67 0.59
C LEU A 645 22.44 19.73 0.07
N GLN A 646 22.27 19.19 -1.15
CA GLN A 646 23.28 18.31 -1.76
C GLN A 646 24.62 19.02 -1.99
N ARG A 647 24.64 20.28 -2.43
CA ARG A 647 25.88 21.07 -2.57
C ARG A 647 26.51 21.42 -1.21
N GLY A 648 25.71 21.54 -0.15
CA GLY A 648 26.18 21.65 1.23
C GLY A 648 26.85 20.36 1.72
N LEU A 649 26.22 19.22 1.45
CA LEU A 649 26.72 17.88 1.76
C LEU A 649 28.02 17.55 1.01
N GLU A 650 28.19 18.04 -0.22
CA GLU A 650 29.45 17.92 -0.99
C GLU A 650 30.61 18.73 -0.37
N ARG A 651 30.35 19.70 0.52
CA ARG A 651 31.40 20.42 1.29
C ARG A 651 31.87 19.67 2.53
N ILE A 652 31.14 18.65 3.00
CA ILE A 652 31.44 17.90 4.22
C ILE A 652 31.61 16.42 3.86
N ASP A 653 32.79 16.11 3.35
CA ASP A 653 33.22 14.77 2.94
C ASP A 653 33.50 13.83 4.15
N GLN A 654 32.78 13.98 5.27
CA GLN A 654 33.14 13.35 6.55
C GLN A 654 32.25 12.16 6.97
N THR A 655 31.01 11.98 6.48
CA THR A 655 30.22 10.76 6.76
C THR A 655 29.40 10.23 5.59
N ARG A 656 29.62 8.95 5.24
CA ARG A 656 28.95 8.27 4.11
C ARG A 656 27.65 7.57 4.47
N VAL A 657 27.32 7.51 5.76
CA VAL A 657 26.07 6.94 6.30
C VAL A 657 25.18 8.08 6.78
N PHE A 658 23.98 8.19 6.20
CA PHE A 658 23.07 9.32 6.44
C PHE A 658 21.61 8.92 6.12
N VAL A 659 20.66 9.60 6.74
CA VAL A 659 19.21 9.54 6.45
C VAL A 659 18.64 10.95 6.56
N ASN A 660 17.79 11.36 5.62
CA ASN A 660 17.13 12.67 5.68
C ASN A 660 15.86 12.60 6.54
N GLU A 661 16.04 12.69 7.86
CA GLU A 661 14.95 12.64 8.84
C GLU A 661 13.84 13.66 8.56
N SER A 662 14.17 14.83 8.01
CA SER A 662 13.20 15.88 7.69
C SER A 662 12.23 15.48 6.58
N ALA A 663 12.70 14.78 5.55
CA ALA A 663 11.85 14.27 4.48
C ALA A 663 10.94 13.15 4.99
N ILE A 664 11.46 12.29 5.86
CA ILE A 664 10.72 11.19 6.46
C ILE A 664 9.68 11.69 7.47
N SER A 665 9.99 12.76 8.20
CA SER A 665 9.06 13.39 9.16
C SER A 665 7.84 13.95 8.45
N ARG A 666 8.03 14.68 7.34
CA ARG A 666 6.92 15.21 6.53
C ARG A 666 6.00 14.12 6.00
N TRP A 667 6.57 12.98 5.60
CA TRP A 667 5.79 11.80 5.23
C TRP A 667 5.03 11.23 6.44
N ALA A 668 5.69 11.12 7.59
CA ALA A 668 5.11 10.56 8.80
C ALA A 668 3.96 11.41 9.35
N GLU A 669 4.08 12.74 9.31
CA GLU A 669 3.01 13.68 9.69
C GLU A 669 1.75 13.43 8.87
N LYS A 670 1.91 13.27 7.55
CA LYS A 670 0.78 12.99 6.66
C LYS A 670 0.16 11.61 6.88
N GLU A 671 0.97 10.59 7.15
CA GLU A 671 0.55 9.17 7.06
C GLU A 671 0.37 8.44 8.39
N LEU A 672 0.94 8.97 9.50
CA LEU A 672 1.00 8.30 10.80
C LEU A 672 0.43 9.14 11.96
N GLU A 673 0.28 10.46 11.80
CA GLU A 673 -0.15 11.34 12.89
C GLU A 673 -1.54 10.97 13.44
N ALA A 674 -2.51 10.70 12.56
CA ALA A 674 -3.85 10.29 12.96
C ALA A 674 -3.86 8.94 13.74
N ASP A 675 -3.01 8.00 13.34
CA ASP A 675 -2.84 6.71 14.01
C ASP A 675 -2.19 6.89 15.40
N TYR A 676 -1.23 7.82 15.51
CA TYR A 676 -0.57 8.18 16.76
C TYR A 676 -1.53 8.86 17.75
N ASP A 677 -2.34 9.80 17.28
CA ASP A 677 -3.39 10.44 18.08
C ASP A 677 -4.42 9.44 18.59
N ARG A 678 -4.75 8.43 17.77
CA ARG A 678 -5.63 7.34 18.18
C ARG A 678 -4.99 6.50 19.29
N TRP A 679 -3.73 6.14 19.16
CA TRP A 679 -2.98 5.43 20.21
C TRP A 679 -2.95 6.23 21.53
N ARG A 680 -2.67 7.53 21.45
CA ARG A 680 -2.64 8.45 22.59
C ARG A 680 -3.95 8.45 23.38
N ARG A 681 -5.10 8.44 22.72
CA ARG A 681 -6.42 8.39 23.38
C ARG A 681 -6.68 7.05 24.08
N LEU A 682 -6.15 5.95 23.52
CA LEU A 682 -6.30 4.61 24.09
C LEU A 682 -5.43 4.41 25.34
N SER A 683 -4.21 4.94 25.36
CA SER A 683 -3.27 4.79 26.49
C SER A 683 -3.67 5.56 27.74
N GLU A 684 -4.37 6.70 27.60
CA GLU A 684 -4.89 7.49 28.73
C GLU A 684 -5.99 6.76 29.53
N SER A 685 -6.66 5.75 28.95
CA SER A 685 -7.76 5.01 29.58
C SER A 685 -7.33 3.81 30.44
N SER A 686 -6.08 3.33 30.32
CA SER A 686 -5.57 2.14 31.00
C SER A 686 -4.90 2.46 32.34
N SER A 687 -5.64 2.36 33.45
CA SER A 687 -5.19 2.68 34.82
C SER A 687 -4.21 1.66 35.46
N GLY A 688 -3.40 0.94 34.68
CA GLY A 688 -2.61 -0.21 35.15
C GLY A 688 -1.12 0.03 35.48
N SER A 689 -0.57 1.23 35.30
CA SER A 689 0.89 1.43 35.18
C SER A 689 1.74 1.30 36.46
N ARG A 690 1.18 1.47 37.66
CA ARG A 690 2.01 1.72 38.87
C ARG A 690 2.97 0.59 39.28
N ALA A 691 2.68 -0.67 38.97
CA ALA A 691 3.58 -1.79 39.29
C ALA A 691 4.75 -1.91 38.28
N VAL A 692 4.54 -1.45 37.05
CA VAL A 692 5.54 -1.42 35.98
C VAL A 692 6.49 -0.24 36.21
N ASP A 693 5.98 0.89 36.71
CA ASP A 693 6.74 2.11 37.03
C ASP A 693 7.87 1.88 38.07
N ASP A 694 7.62 1.06 39.10
CA ASP A 694 8.61 0.75 40.14
C ASP A 694 9.71 -0.22 39.65
N LEU A 695 9.38 -1.12 38.73
CA LEU A 695 10.33 -2.01 38.06
C LEU A 695 11.22 -1.23 37.07
N LEU A 696 10.68 -0.19 36.41
CA LEU A 696 11.40 0.68 35.48
C LEU A 696 12.46 1.55 36.15
N ARG A 697 12.16 2.12 37.33
CA ARG A 697 13.17 2.83 38.13
C ARG A 697 14.36 1.94 38.47
N GLN A 698 14.12 0.64 38.72
CA GLN A 698 15.19 -0.31 39.05
C GLN A 698 16.04 -0.69 37.84
N TYR A 699 15.47 -0.76 36.63
CA TYR A 699 16.23 -1.03 35.39
C TYR A 699 17.06 0.17 34.92
N VAL A 700 16.55 1.41 35.05
CA VAL A 700 17.32 2.62 34.73
C VAL A 700 18.54 2.77 35.65
N LEU A 701 18.42 2.32 36.90
CA LEU A 701 19.52 2.31 37.88
C LEU A 701 20.52 1.16 37.66
N ASP A 702 20.11 0.06 36.99
CA ASP A 702 20.99 -1.05 36.61
C ASP A 702 20.52 -1.73 35.29
N PRO A 703 21.03 -1.25 34.13
CA PRO A 703 20.66 -1.76 32.81
C PRO A 703 21.05 -3.22 32.53
N SER A 704 21.85 -3.85 33.42
CA SER A 704 22.37 -5.20 33.25
C SER A 704 21.47 -6.30 33.83
N ASN A 705 20.36 -5.92 34.48
CA ASN A 705 19.46 -6.86 35.16
C ASN A 705 18.46 -7.54 34.20
N MET A 706 18.94 -8.55 33.48
CA MET A 706 18.18 -9.33 32.48
C MET A 706 16.96 -10.10 33.03
N ALA A 707 16.88 -10.33 34.35
CA ALA A 707 15.74 -10.98 34.98
C ALA A 707 14.48 -10.08 34.94
N LEU A 708 14.67 -8.77 35.11
CA LEU A 708 13.63 -7.73 35.06
C LEU A 708 13.03 -7.60 33.65
N LEU A 709 13.87 -7.70 32.62
CA LEU A 709 13.44 -7.75 31.21
C LEU A 709 12.60 -8.99 30.90
N THR A 710 12.89 -10.12 31.53
CA THR A 710 12.15 -11.37 31.33
C THR A 710 10.74 -11.28 31.93
N GLU A 711 10.61 -10.64 33.09
CA GLU A 711 9.32 -10.38 33.76
C GLU A 711 8.43 -9.45 32.92
N LEU A 712 9.00 -8.41 32.30
CA LEU A 712 8.35 -7.50 31.33
C LEU A 712 7.95 -8.18 30.01
N THR A 713 8.62 -9.27 29.60
CA THR A 713 8.31 -9.99 28.35
C THR A 713 7.14 -10.98 28.47
N SER A 714 6.67 -11.28 29.68
CA SER A 714 5.67 -12.32 29.93
C SER A 714 4.19 -11.86 29.83
N GLY A 715 3.94 -10.56 29.64
CA GLY A 715 2.60 -9.99 29.46
C GLY A 715 2.04 -10.17 28.04
N LYS A 716 0.74 -10.45 27.91
CA LYS A 716 0.04 -10.48 26.62
C LYS A 716 -0.06 -9.06 26.02
N PRO A 717 0.22 -8.86 24.72
CA PRO A 717 0.10 -7.54 24.08
C PRO A 717 -1.32 -6.99 24.15
N THR A 718 -1.48 -5.70 24.45
CA THR A 718 -2.76 -4.98 24.40
C THR A 718 -3.04 -4.45 22.99
N ALA A 719 -4.29 -4.06 22.71
CA ALA A 719 -4.66 -3.43 21.44
C ALA A 719 -3.91 -2.09 21.21
N SER A 720 -3.58 -1.36 22.28
CA SER A 720 -2.78 -0.13 22.22
C SER A 720 -1.33 -0.42 21.80
N ASP A 721 -0.73 -1.48 22.34
CA ASP A 721 0.63 -1.90 21.97
C ASP A 721 0.71 -2.26 20.48
N VAL A 722 -0.32 -2.92 19.93
CA VAL A 722 -0.35 -3.31 18.51
C VAL A 722 -0.36 -2.09 17.59
N VAL A 723 -1.10 -1.03 17.95
CA VAL A 723 -1.16 0.21 17.15
C VAL A 723 0.19 0.92 17.16
N LEU A 724 0.83 1.09 18.33
CA LEU A 724 2.13 1.74 18.40
C LEU A 724 3.23 0.95 17.66
N LEU A 725 3.20 -0.38 17.75
CA LEU A 725 4.09 -1.24 16.98
C LEU A 725 3.91 -1.08 15.46
N ASP A 726 2.69 -0.81 14.98
CA ASP A 726 2.44 -0.53 13.56
C ASP A 726 3.06 0.78 13.10
N ILE A 727 2.86 1.84 13.88
CA ILE A 727 3.42 3.17 13.59
C ILE A 727 4.95 3.06 13.53
N LEU A 728 5.56 2.39 14.51
CA LEU A 728 7.01 2.21 14.57
C LEU A 728 7.57 1.38 13.44
N ASP A 729 6.92 0.28 13.06
CA ASP A 729 7.37 -0.57 11.95
C ASP A 729 7.30 0.19 10.61
N ARG A 730 6.20 0.91 10.34
CA ARG A 730 6.03 1.72 9.13
C ARG A 730 7.07 2.84 9.08
N LEU A 731 7.30 3.54 10.19
CA LEU A 731 8.28 4.60 10.29
C LEU A 731 9.71 4.08 10.08
N TYR A 732 10.08 2.97 10.72
CA TYR A 732 11.40 2.36 10.60
C TYR A 732 11.67 1.81 9.19
N LYS A 733 10.69 1.18 8.55
CA LYS A 733 10.81 0.76 7.15
C LYS A 733 11.04 1.95 6.22
N ARG A 734 10.32 3.05 6.42
CA ARG A 734 10.55 4.28 5.63
C ARG A 734 11.95 4.85 5.89
N PHE A 735 12.39 4.87 7.15
CA PHE A 735 13.75 5.26 7.55
C PHE A 735 14.83 4.47 6.79
N LEU A 736 14.64 3.16 6.62
CA LEU A 736 15.60 2.31 5.90
C LEU A 736 15.50 2.40 4.38
N LEU A 737 14.27 2.38 3.84
CA LEU A 737 13.99 2.01 2.45
C LEU A 737 13.35 3.11 1.61
N ASP A 738 13.25 4.35 2.13
CA ASP A 738 12.85 5.47 1.28
C ASP A 738 13.80 5.55 0.06
N PRO A 739 13.26 5.54 -1.18
CA PRO A 739 14.06 5.37 -2.39
C PRO A 739 15.02 6.54 -2.67
N THR A 740 14.77 7.68 -2.05
CA THR A 740 15.50 8.93 -2.27
C THR A 740 16.22 9.40 -1.01
N GLU A 741 15.61 9.21 0.16
CA GLU A 741 15.94 9.89 1.41
C GLU A 741 16.25 8.91 2.56
N GLY A 742 16.13 7.60 2.32
CA GLY A 742 16.34 6.53 3.29
C GLY A 742 17.78 6.01 3.33
N LEU A 743 18.10 5.24 4.37
CA LEU A 743 19.46 4.72 4.60
C LEU A 743 20.00 3.96 3.38
N ASP A 744 19.20 3.07 2.79
CA ASP A 744 19.63 2.24 1.66
C ASP A 744 19.97 3.06 0.41
N ALA A 745 19.25 4.15 0.16
CA ALA A 745 19.52 5.06 -0.95
C ALA A 745 20.92 5.71 -0.82
N TYR A 746 21.27 6.19 0.38
CA TYR A 746 22.58 6.78 0.64
C TYR A 746 23.70 5.74 0.63
N LEU A 747 23.48 4.54 1.19
CA LEU A 747 24.43 3.43 1.09
C LEU A 747 24.70 3.05 -0.37
N SER A 748 23.65 3.05 -1.20
CA SER A 748 23.74 2.77 -2.62
C SER A 748 24.68 3.74 -3.33
N VAL A 749 24.43 5.04 -3.18
CA VAL A 749 25.15 6.08 -3.93
C VAL A 749 26.55 6.33 -3.37
N ARG A 750 26.73 6.34 -2.04
CA ARG A 750 27.97 6.78 -1.39
C ARG A 750 28.93 5.66 -1.04
N ILE A 751 28.45 4.41 -0.97
CA ILE A 751 29.28 3.25 -0.59
C ILE A 751 29.29 2.20 -1.71
N ARG A 752 28.12 1.69 -2.13
CA ARG A 752 28.02 0.56 -3.07
C ARG A 752 28.43 0.91 -4.50
N HIS A 753 28.09 2.12 -4.99
CA HIS A 753 28.30 2.51 -6.38
C HIS A 753 29.77 2.87 -6.69
N GLY A 754 30.63 1.86 -6.70
CA GLY A 754 32.02 1.93 -7.17
C GLY A 754 33.03 2.50 -6.18
N SER A 755 32.60 3.27 -5.17
CA SER A 755 33.54 3.94 -4.28
C SER A 755 34.26 2.97 -3.33
N LEU A 756 33.54 2.08 -2.62
CA LEU A 756 34.18 1.09 -1.74
C LEU A 756 35.10 0.15 -2.51
N ARG A 757 34.59 -0.33 -3.65
CA ARG A 757 35.34 -1.20 -4.57
C ARG A 757 36.62 -0.51 -5.05
N GLY A 758 36.52 0.71 -5.53
CA GLY A 758 37.66 1.48 -6.06
C GLY A 758 38.71 1.78 -4.99
N THR A 759 38.28 2.10 -3.76
CA THR A 759 39.21 2.40 -2.66
C THR A 759 39.98 1.16 -2.20
N ILE A 760 39.32 0.01 -2.04
CA ILE A 760 39.99 -1.23 -1.61
C ILE A 760 40.85 -1.82 -2.74
N LEU A 761 40.34 -1.87 -3.97
CA LEU A 761 41.03 -2.54 -5.08
C LEU A 761 42.08 -1.64 -5.75
N GLY A 762 41.94 -0.31 -5.68
CA GLY A 762 42.79 0.66 -6.35
C GLY A 762 44.30 0.42 -6.22
N PRO A 763 44.86 0.25 -5.00
CA PRO A 763 46.28 -0.02 -4.83
C PRO A 763 46.79 -1.28 -5.53
N LEU A 764 45.92 -2.27 -5.75
CA LEU A 764 46.25 -3.51 -6.47
C LEU A 764 46.05 -3.34 -7.99
N GLU A 765 45.04 -2.59 -8.42
CA GLU A 765 44.80 -2.27 -9.85
C GLU A 765 45.92 -1.39 -10.42
N GLU A 766 46.31 -0.31 -9.71
CA GLU A 766 47.37 0.62 -10.12
C GLU A 766 48.73 -0.06 -10.28
N GLN A 767 48.99 -1.10 -9.49
CA GLN A 767 50.22 -1.87 -9.56
C GLN A 767 50.17 -2.98 -10.63
N GLY A 768 49.04 -3.15 -11.32
CA GLY A 768 48.84 -4.16 -12.35
C GLY A 768 48.75 -5.58 -11.78
N LEU A 769 48.21 -5.74 -10.57
CA LEU A 769 48.03 -7.04 -9.89
C LEU A 769 46.63 -7.62 -10.09
N LEU A 770 45.68 -6.82 -10.58
CA LEU A 770 44.30 -7.23 -10.84
C LEU A 770 43.96 -7.10 -12.33
N PHE A 771 43.29 -8.11 -12.88
CA PHE A 771 42.91 -8.19 -14.30
C PHE A 771 41.40 -8.23 -14.48
N SER A 772 40.94 -7.71 -15.63
CA SER A 772 39.57 -7.92 -16.11
C SER A 772 39.47 -9.27 -16.85
N ALA A 773 38.29 -9.88 -16.88
CA ALA A 773 38.07 -11.16 -17.58
C ALA A 773 38.26 -11.07 -19.11
N GLU A 774 38.18 -9.86 -19.67
CA GLU A 774 38.18 -9.61 -21.12
C GLU A 774 39.57 -9.23 -21.67
N SER A 775 40.54 -8.89 -20.81
CA SER A 775 41.84 -8.32 -21.22
C SER A 775 43.06 -8.82 -20.42
N SER A 776 43.01 -10.04 -19.86
CA SER A 776 43.99 -10.52 -18.87
C SER A 776 45.42 -10.72 -19.41
N GLY A 777 45.58 -11.32 -20.60
CA GLY A 777 46.89 -11.70 -21.12
C GLY A 777 47.74 -10.52 -21.61
N GLU A 778 47.12 -9.58 -22.33
CA GLU A 778 47.81 -8.38 -22.85
C GLU A 778 48.19 -7.41 -21.72
N ALA A 779 47.33 -7.27 -20.70
CA ALA A 779 47.61 -6.47 -19.51
C ALA A 779 48.73 -7.07 -18.65
N PHE A 780 48.76 -8.40 -18.52
CA PHE A 780 49.85 -9.12 -17.85
C PHE A 780 51.19 -8.89 -18.57
N ASP A 781 51.20 -9.04 -19.90
CA ASP A 781 52.41 -8.90 -20.71
C ASP A 781 52.98 -7.49 -20.67
N THR A 782 52.10 -6.49 -20.79
CA THR A 782 52.47 -5.06 -20.75
C THR A 782 53.14 -4.67 -19.43
N ARG A 783 52.73 -5.29 -18.32
CA ARG A 783 53.22 -4.92 -16.98
C ARG A 783 54.39 -5.77 -16.50
N TRP A 784 54.35 -7.08 -16.73
CA TRP A 784 55.21 -8.04 -16.04
C TRP A 784 56.18 -8.79 -16.97
N SER A 785 55.81 -9.05 -18.23
CA SER A 785 56.66 -9.86 -19.13
C SER A 785 57.99 -9.18 -19.46
N GLU A 786 57.99 -7.87 -19.73
CA GLU A 786 59.22 -7.09 -19.96
C GLU A 786 59.99 -6.82 -18.66
N GLN A 787 59.28 -6.47 -17.57
CA GLN A 787 59.91 -6.14 -16.29
C GLN A 787 60.66 -7.31 -15.65
N LEU A 788 60.12 -8.54 -15.79
CA LEU A 788 60.70 -9.74 -15.20
C LEU A 788 61.57 -10.53 -16.18
N GLY A 789 61.59 -10.17 -17.48
CA GLY A 789 62.35 -10.88 -18.51
C GLY A 789 61.89 -12.34 -18.69
N LEU A 790 60.58 -12.59 -18.67
CA LEU A 790 60.00 -13.94 -18.63
C LEU A 790 60.22 -14.71 -19.95
N THR A 791 60.61 -15.98 -19.84
CA THR A 791 60.51 -16.94 -20.95
C THR A 791 59.05 -17.33 -21.21
N LEU A 792 58.74 -17.89 -22.39
CA LEU A 792 57.41 -18.40 -22.71
C LEU A 792 56.89 -19.42 -21.69
N GLN A 793 57.79 -20.21 -21.10
CA GLN A 793 57.45 -21.23 -20.08
C GLN A 793 57.17 -20.60 -18.71
N GLU A 794 57.94 -19.57 -18.30
CA GLU A 794 57.71 -18.84 -17.06
C GLU A 794 56.42 -18.00 -17.12
N ARG A 795 56.14 -17.37 -18.27
CA ARG A 795 54.87 -16.68 -18.54
C ARG A 795 53.68 -17.63 -18.38
N ALA A 796 53.71 -18.79 -19.05
CA ALA A 796 52.66 -19.80 -18.95
C ALA A 796 52.46 -20.35 -17.52
N THR A 797 53.45 -20.16 -16.65
CA THR A 797 53.40 -20.57 -15.24
C THR A 797 52.87 -19.44 -14.33
N LEU A 798 53.26 -18.19 -14.58
CA LEU A 798 52.97 -17.06 -13.70
C LEU A 798 51.59 -16.41 -13.95
N GLU A 799 51.18 -16.27 -15.22
CA GLU A 799 49.94 -15.61 -15.60
C GLU A 799 48.70 -16.23 -14.91
N PRO A 800 48.50 -17.57 -14.88
CA PRO A 800 47.34 -18.16 -14.22
C PRO A 800 47.30 -17.91 -12.70
N ARG A 801 48.47 -17.82 -12.04
CA ARG A 801 48.55 -17.59 -10.58
C ARG A 801 48.12 -16.19 -10.21
N LEU A 802 48.55 -15.20 -10.99
CA LEU A 802 48.15 -13.82 -10.77
C LEU A 802 46.67 -13.60 -11.13
N GLN A 803 46.15 -14.34 -12.12
CA GLN A 803 44.72 -14.34 -12.45
C GLN A 803 43.85 -14.92 -11.31
N VAL A 804 44.28 -16.03 -10.69
CA VAL A 804 43.59 -16.60 -9.52
C VAL A 804 43.58 -15.61 -8.36
N PHE A 805 44.73 -15.01 -8.02
CA PHE A 805 44.82 -13.96 -7.01
C PHE A 805 43.85 -12.80 -7.30
N SER A 806 43.83 -12.31 -8.55
CA SER A 806 42.93 -11.25 -8.97
C SER A 806 41.46 -11.60 -8.79
N SER A 807 41.06 -12.82 -9.18
CA SER A 807 39.68 -13.28 -9.06
C SER A 807 39.24 -13.42 -7.60
N ASP A 808 40.09 -13.95 -6.74
CA ASP A 808 39.79 -14.14 -5.32
C ASP A 808 39.62 -12.82 -4.59
N VAL A 809 40.52 -11.86 -4.81
CA VAL A 809 40.46 -10.55 -4.16
C VAL A 809 39.23 -9.76 -4.61
N ARG A 810 38.91 -9.77 -5.91
CA ARG A 810 37.67 -9.13 -6.43
C ARG A 810 36.43 -9.74 -5.79
N ARG A 811 36.36 -11.08 -5.72
CA ARG A 811 35.23 -11.80 -5.13
C ARG A 811 35.00 -11.44 -3.67
N ILE A 812 36.05 -11.39 -2.85
CA ILE A 812 35.95 -11.02 -1.42
C ILE A 812 35.26 -9.66 -1.25
N VAL A 813 35.65 -8.68 -2.06
CA VAL A 813 35.10 -7.31 -1.99
C VAL A 813 33.66 -7.25 -2.54
N GLU A 814 33.39 -7.96 -3.64
CA GLU A 814 32.06 -8.01 -4.25
C GLU A 814 31.02 -8.70 -3.35
N GLU A 815 31.37 -9.83 -2.72
CA GLU A 815 30.49 -10.53 -1.77
C GLU A 815 30.15 -9.63 -0.57
N PHE A 816 31.14 -8.91 -0.03
CA PHE A 816 30.88 -7.98 1.07
C PHE A 816 29.89 -6.86 0.69
N ILE A 817 30.08 -6.22 -0.48
CA ILE A 817 29.20 -5.15 -0.97
C ILE A 817 27.79 -5.69 -1.25
N ASN A 818 27.69 -6.82 -1.94
CA ASN A 818 26.43 -7.32 -2.46
C ASN A 818 25.58 -8.05 -1.42
N ASP A 819 26.19 -8.60 -0.36
CA ASP A 819 25.46 -9.43 0.59
C ASP A 819 25.41 -8.84 2.01
N ARG A 820 26.44 -8.11 2.47
CA ARG A 820 26.51 -7.57 3.84
C ARG A 820 26.03 -6.13 3.93
N ILE A 821 26.45 -5.24 3.01
CA ILE A 821 26.02 -3.82 2.99
C ILE A 821 24.62 -3.68 2.37
N GLN A 822 23.65 -4.38 2.94
CA GLN A 822 22.28 -4.49 2.44
C GLN A 822 21.28 -4.41 3.60
N VAL A 823 20.09 -3.90 3.33
CA VAL A 823 18.93 -4.12 4.20
C VAL A 823 18.49 -5.58 4.07
N GLN A 824 18.23 -6.22 5.20
CA GLN A 824 17.86 -7.62 5.26
C GLN A 824 16.49 -7.85 4.62
N SER A 825 16.46 -8.72 3.60
CA SER A 825 15.26 -9.12 2.87
C SER A 825 15.33 -10.60 2.50
N ASP A 826 14.27 -11.14 1.90
CA ASP A 826 14.25 -12.52 1.41
C ASP A 826 15.33 -12.74 0.32
N ASP A 827 15.57 -11.75 -0.53
CA ASP A 827 16.62 -11.77 -1.55
C ASP A 827 18.02 -11.55 -0.96
N LYS A 828 18.12 -10.84 0.17
CA LYS A 828 19.36 -10.48 0.87
C LYS A 828 19.32 -10.89 2.34
N PRO A 829 19.31 -12.21 2.64
CA PRO A 829 19.12 -12.70 4.00
C PRO A 829 20.29 -12.38 4.94
N GLN A 830 21.47 -12.10 4.36
CA GLN A 830 22.70 -11.75 5.07
C GLN A 830 22.92 -10.23 5.20
N GLY A 831 21.95 -9.40 4.83
CA GLY A 831 22.04 -7.95 5.00
C GLY A 831 22.27 -7.55 6.46
N ALA A 832 23.15 -6.58 6.69
CA ALA A 832 23.50 -6.12 8.05
C ALA A 832 22.38 -5.33 8.73
N PHE A 833 21.47 -4.68 7.98
CA PHE A 833 20.45 -3.82 8.57
C PHE A 833 19.10 -4.56 8.67
N PRO A 834 18.57 -4.85 9.88
CA PRO A 834 17.33 -5.59 10.05
C PRO A 834 16.11 -4.77 9.59
N SER A 835 15.16 -5.41 8.92
CA SER A 835 13.99 -4.77 8.28
C SER A 835 12.77 -4.59 9.18
N VAL A 836 12.83 -5.06 10.43
CA VAL A 836 11.75 -4.96 11.42
C VAL A 836 12.32 -4.44 12.74
N VAL A 837 11.55 -3.60 13.43
CA VAL A 837 11.90 -3.14 14.77
C VAL A 837 11.84 -4.33 15.74
N VAL A 838 12.96 -4.63 16.39
CA VAL A 838 13.03 -5.71 17.39
C VAL A 838 12.08 -5.39 18.55
N ALA A 839 11.31 -6.38 19.00
CA ALA A 839 10.24 -6.19 20.01
C ALA A 839 10.72 -5.51 21.30
N GLN A 840 11.97 -5.72 21.70
CA GLN A 840 12.62 -5.05 22.83
C GLN A 840 12.78 -3.54 22.61
N ALA A 841 13.24 -3.11 21.43
CA ALA A 841 13.39 -1.69 21.09
C ALA A 841 12.04 -0.97 21.01
N ALA A 842 11.04 -1.64 20.45
CA ALA A 842 9.71 -1.06 20.37
C ALA A 842 9.06 -0.88 21.75
N LYS A 843 9.31 -1.80 22.70
CA LYS A 843 8.90 -1.65 24.11
C LYS A 843 9.64 -0.50 24.80
N ILE A 844 10.92 -0.26 24.52
CA ILE A 844 11.66 0.91 25.04
C ILE A 844 11.00 2.21 24.58
N ILE A 845 10.55 2.28 23.32
CA ILE A 845 9.82 3.45 22.80
C ILE A 845 8.50 3.63 23.53
N VAL A 846 7.71 2.56 23.69
CA VAL A 846 6.44 2.59 24.45
C VAL A 846 6.68 3.11 25.88
N LEU A 847 7.79 2.70 26.50
CA LEU A 847 8.19 3.08 27.86
C LEU A 847 8.67 4.54 27.96
N ALA A 848 9.40 5.06 26.97
CA ALA A 848 9.82 6.46 26.91
C ALA A 848 8.64 7.44 26.77
N LEU A 849 7.49 6.96 26.29
CA LEU A 849 6.26 7.73 26.08
C LEU A 849 5.30 7.67 27.30
N ALA A 850 5.65 6.97 28.37
CA ALA A 850 4.73 6.60 29.45
C ALA A 850 4.41 7.73 30.44
N GLU A 851 5.27 8.73 30.61
CA GLU A 851 5.04 9.81 31.59
C GLU A 851 4.00 10.84 31.12
N ARG A 852 3.98 11.15 29.81
CA ARG A 852 2.94 11.91 29.09
C ARG A 852 3.02 11.56 27.60
N PRO A 853 1.89 11.40 26.89
CA PRO A 853 1.93 11.24 25.45
C PRO A 853 2.53 12.50 24.81
N LEU A 854 3.65 12.31 24.12
CA LEU A 854 4.41 13.36 23.43
C LEU A 854 3.57 13.98 22.31
N SER A 855 3.98 15.14 21.80
CA SER A 855 3.55 15.57 20.47
C SER A 855 4.05 14.56 19.44
N PHE A 856 3.38 14.48 18.29
CA PHE A 856 3.79 13.58 17.22
C PHE A 856 5.24 13.84 16.78
N SER A 857 5.64 15.11 16.66
CA SER A 857 7.02 15.53 16.39
C SER A 857 8.03 15.02 17.42
N ALA A 858 7.72 15.12 18.72
CA ALA A 858 8.59 14.62 19.77
C ALA A 858 8.65 13.07 19.79
N PHE A 859 7.57 12.39 19.42
CA PHE A 859 7.58 10.96 19.19
C PHE A 859 8.53 10.55 18.05
N LEU A 860 8.48 11.24 16.90
CA LEU A 860 9.36 10.97 15.77
C LEU A 860 10.84 11.08 16.18
N ASN A 861 11.19 12.12 16.94
CA ASN A 861 12.56 12.32 17.42
C ASN A 861 13.04 11.18 18.33
N VAL A 862 12.19 10.72 19.25
CA VAL A 862 12.51 9.57 20.11
C VAL A 862 12.69 8.31 19.26
N ALA A 863 11.82 8.09 18.27
CA ALA A 863 11.91 6.96 17.36
C ALA A 863 13.19 6.98 16.54
N TYR A 864 13.57 8.12 15.93
CA TYR A 864 14.81 8.26 15.17
C TYR A 864 16.05 8.03 16.02
N GLY A 865 16.08 8.57 17.25
CA GLY A 865 17.19 8.30 18.18
C GLY A 865 17.40 6.81 18.43
N ILE A 866 16.31 6.05 18.61
CA ILE A 866 16.35 4.60 18.82
C ILE A 866 16.70 3.86 17.54
N PHE A 867 16.23 4.30 16.38
CA PHE A 867 16.62 3.72 15.10
C PHE A 867 18.13 3.85 14.88
N TRP A 868 18.70 5.04 15.13
CA TRP A 868 20.14 5.22 15.01
C TRP A 868 20.94 4.34 15.97
N GLN A 869 20.46 4.07 17.18
CA GLN A 869 21.10 3.10 18.08
C GLN A 869 21.09 1.67 17.51
N ILE A 870 19.98 1.26 16.90
CA ILE A 870 19.90 -0.05 16.21
C ILE A 870 20.91 -0.10 15.06
N ILE A 871 20.98 0.96 14.27
CA ILE A 871 21.89 1.08 13.13
C ILE A 871 23.36 1.13 13.57
N GLU A 872 23.69 1.84 14.64
CA GLU A 872 25.04 1.96 15.19
C GLU A 872 25.65 0.59 15.50
N ALA A 873 24.87 -0.31 16.10
CA ALA A 873 25.32 -1.67 16.39
C ALA A 873 25.71 -2.43 15.10
N GLN A 874 24.92 -2.26 14.03
CA GLN A 874 25.19 -2.93 12.75
C GLN A 874 26.38 -2.31 12.01
N LEU A 875 26.49 -0.98 12.06
CA LEU A 875 27.61 -0.23 11.50
C LEU A 875 28.94 -0.63 12.16
N ASN A 876 28.96 -0.79 13.48
CA ASN A 876 30.12 -1.30 14.20
C ASN A 876 30.49 -2.73 13.77
N GLY A 877 29.49 -3.58 13.48
CA GLY A 877 29.71 -4.92 12.91
C GLY A 877 30.34 -4.88 11.52
N LEU A 878 29.84 -4.02 10.63
CA LEU A 878 30.42 -3.83 9.29
C LEU A 878 31.85 -3.30 9.36
N ARG A 879 32.12 -2.37 10.28
CA ARG A 879 33.46 -1.84 10.54
C ARG A 879 34.42 -2.94 10.97
N ASP A 880 34.01 -3.81 11.89
CA ASP A 880 34.81 -4.96 12.32
C ASP A 880 35.09 -5.93 11.16
N GLU A 881 34.09 -6.21 10.32
CA GLU A 881 34.27 -7.05 9.14
C GLU A 881 35.33 -6.48 8.18
N VAL A 882 35.34 -5.17 7.93
CA VAL A 882 36.36 -4.54 7.08
C VAL A 882 37.74 -4.61 7.74
N SER A 883 37.87 -4.09 8.98
CA SER A 883 39.15 -3.98 9.67
C SER A 883 39.78 -5.35 9.99
N ASN A 884 38.98 -6.38 10.20
CA ASN A 884 39.46 -7.69 10.65
C ASN A 884 39.30 -8.83 9.64
N ARG A 885 38.14 -8.97 8.98
CA ARG A 885 37.91 -10.10 8.06
C ARG A 885 38.51 -9.81 6.69
N ILE A 886 38.07 -8.73 6.02
CA ILE A 886 38.47 -8.42 4.65
C ILE A 886 39.98 -8.20 4.55
N VAL A 887 40.55 -7.40 5.45
CA VAL A 887 42.01 -7.18 5.53
C VAL A 887 42.77 -8.50 5.65
N ARG A 888 42.30 -9.42 6.49
CA ARG A 888 42.96 -10.71 6.73
C ARG A 888 42.87 -11.63 5.52
N GLU A 889 41.73 -11.68 4.86
CA GLU A 889 41.52 -12.51 3.68
C GLU A 889 42.36 -12.05 2.49
N ILE A 890 42.38 -10.74 2.19
CA ILE A 890 43.22 -10.17 1.11
C ILE A 890 44.69 -10.44 1.40
N ARG A 891 45.13 -10.20 2.65
CA ARG A 891 46.51 -10.44 3.06
C ARG A 891 46.91 -11.90 2.94
N ALA A 892 46.03 -12.83 3.33
CA ALA A 892 46.29 -14.27 3.19
C ALA A 892 46.48 -14.68 1.74
N ARG A 893 45.70 -14.11 0.80
CA ARG A 893 45.88 -14.35 -0.65
C ARG A 893 47.22 -13.79 -1.16
N ALA A 894 47.60 -12.61 -0.71
CA ALA A 894 48.89 -12.02 -1.07
C ALA A 894 50.08 -12.84 -0.52
N GLU A 895 50.01 -13.28 0.73
CA GLU A 895 51.06 -14.10 1.37
C GLU A 895 51.20 -15.49 0.73
N ALA A 896 50.08 -16.11 0.34
CA ALA A 896 50.10 -17.37 -0.42
C ALA A 896 50.83 -17.19 -1.76
N LEU A 897 50.47 -16.17 -2.53
CA LEU A 897 51.12 -15.89 -3.81
C LEU A 897 52.61 -15.55 -3.63
N ILE A 898 52.97 -14.75 -2.62
CA ILE A 898 54.38 -14.45 -2.30
C ILE A 898 55.17 -15.72 -2.00
N THR A 899 54.58 -16.68 -1.29
CA THR A 899 55.24 -17.95 -0.95
C THR A 899 55.49 -18.78 -2.20
N GLU A 900 54.50 -18.91 -3.08
CA GLU A 900 54.65 -19.60 -4.37
C GLU A 900 55.74 -18.95 -5.25
N LEU A 901 55.77 -17.61 -5.31
CA LEU A 901 56.76 -16.89 -6.11
C LEU A 901 58.19 -17.05 -5.58
N ARG A 902 58.38 -17.20 -4.26
CA ARG A 902 59.70 -17.45 -3.65
C ARG A 902 60.24 -18.83 -4.02
N GLU A 903 59.37 -19.82 -4.13
CA GLU A 903 59.74 -21.19 -4.55
C GLU A 903 60.16 -21.26 -6.02
N LEU A 904 59.64 -20.36 -6.86
CA LEU A 904 59.94 -20.31 -8.29
C LEU A 904 61.29 -19.65 -8.63
N GLY A 905 61.92 -18.92 -7.71
CA GLY A 905 63.28 -18.39 -7.84
C GLY A 905 63.41 -16.87 -7.74
N SER A 906 64.66 -16.37 -7.77
CA SER A 906 64.96 -14.95 -7.52
C SER A 906 64.47 -13.97 -8.59
N THR A 907 64.09 -14.46 -9.78
CA THR A 907 63.55 -13.66 -10.89
C THR A 907 62.27 -12.91 -10.50
N TYR A 908 61.47 -13.45 -9.58
CA TYR A 908 60.16 -12.89 -9.20
C TYR A 908 60.21 -11.86 -8.05
N LEU A 909 61.40 -11.49 -7.58
CA LEU A 909 61.57 -10.56 -6.46
C LEU A 909 60.91 -9.17 -6.66
N PRO A 910 60.90 -8.57 -7.88
CA PRO A 910 60.17 -7.32 -8.13
C PRO A 910 58.65 -7.46 -7.93
N LEU A 911 58.05 -8.58 -8.34
CA LEU A 911 56.62 -8.87 -8.15
C LEU A 911 56.29 -9.10 -6.67
N ILE A 912 57.15 -9.83 -5.94
CA ILE A 912 57.00 -10.03 -4.48
C ILE A 912 57.01 -8.68 -3.74
N THR A 913 57.92 -7.78 -4.12
CA THR A 913 58.01 -6.43 -3.53
C THR A 913 56.75 -5.61 -3.80
N THR A 914 56.23 -5.72 -5.03
CA THR A 914 55.01 -5.04 -5.45
C THR A 914 53.78 -5.56 -4.69
N LEU A 915 53.62 -6.89 -4.58
CA LEU A 915 52.54 -7.53 -3.79
C LEU A 915 52.59 -7.12 -2.32
N THR A 916 53.78 -7.06 -1.71
CA THR A 916 53.96 -6.67 -0.31
C THR A 916 53.55 -5.20 -0.09
N THR A 917 53.95 -4.31 -1.00
CA THR A 917 53.65 -2.88 -0.95
C THR A 917 52.16 -2.62 -1.17
N ALA A 918 51.58 -3.25 -2.19
CA ALA A 918 50.16 -3.11 -2.53
C ALA A 918 49.26 -3.69 -1.42
N SER A 919 49.62 -4.82 -0.81
CA SER A 919 48.89 -5.41 0.31
C SER A 919 48.92 -4.51 1.56
N THR A 920 50.07 -3.91 1.86
CA THR A 920 50.20 -2.95 2.98
C THR A 920 49.37 -1.68 2.74
N THR A 921 49.38 -1.17 1.50
CA THR A 921 48.59 0.00 1.11
C THR A 921 47.10 -0.31 1.14
N THR A 922 46.70 -1.48 0.66
CA THR A 922 45.31 -1.98 0.69
C THR A 922 44.78 -2.07 2.12
N LYS A 923 45.61 -2.52 3.08
CA LYS A 923 45.24 -2.50 4.50
C LYS A 923 44.88 -1.07 4.97
N SER A 924 45.71 -0.08 4.65
CA SER A 924 45.43 1.32 5.01
C SER A 924 44.16 1.84 4.36
N GLN A 925 43.84 1.39 3.14
CA GLN A 925 42.58 1.72 2.47
C GLN A 925 41.39 1.04 3.14
N CYS A 926 41.51 -0.21 3.58
CA CYS A 926 40.49 -0.87 4.38
C CYS A 926 40.24 -0.15 5.71
N ASP A 927 41.29 0.35 6.38
CA ASP A 927 41.14 1.16 7.61
C ASP A 927 40.36 2.46 7.31
N THR A 928 40.61 3.08 6.16
CA THR A 928 39.85 4.26 5.68
C THR A 928 38.39 3.92 5.40
N VAL A 929 38.12 2.79 4.74
CA VAL A 929 36.75 2.31 4.46
C VAL A 929 36.02 1.94 5.74
N ALA A 930 36.71 1.37 6.73
CA ALA A 930 36.13 1.05 8.02
C ALA A 930 35.62 2.33 8.74
N ASP A 931 36.30 3.46 8.55
CA ASP A 931 35.86 4.75 9.08
C ASP A 931 34.60 5.30 8.40
N TRP A 932 34.25 4.86 7.19
CA TRP A 932 33.02 5.27 6.51
C TRP A 932 31.75 4.81 7.22
N PHE A 933 31.85 3.76 8.04
CA PHE A 933 30.74 3.21 8.83
C PHE A 933 30.62 3.85 10.23
N LYS A 934 31.34 4.94 10.51
CA LYS A 934 31.12 5.70 11.75
C LYS A 934 29.88 6.59 11.62
N LEU A 935 29.11 6.70 12.70
CA LEU A 935 28.11 7.75 12.81
C LEU A 935 28.79 9.11 12.98
N PRO A 936 28.27 10.18 12.36
CA PRO A 936 28.74 11.52 12.66
C PRO A 936 28.51 11.83 14.14
N SER A 937 29.51 12.40 14.80
CA SER A 937 29.27 13.17 16.01
C SER A 937 28.55 14.44 15.59
N TYR A 938 27.36 14.73 16.14
CA TYR A 938 26.65 15.99 15.87
C TYR A 938 27.50 17.23 16.22
N ALA A 939 28.52 17.08 17.07
CA ALA A 939 29.47 18.15 17.38
C ALA A 939 30.43 18.50 16.22
N ASP A 940 30.54 17.67 15.17
CA ASP A 940 31.42 17.87 14.00
C ASP A 940 30.66 17.80 12.65
N GLY A 941 29.32 17.78 12.64
CA GLY A 941 28.50 17.59 11.42
C GLY A 941 27.38 18.63 11.22
N GLU A 942 27.32 19.17 9.99
CA GLU A 942 26.27 19.99 9.36
C GLU A 942 25.44 20.92 10.26
N SER A 943 25.89 22.17 10.35
CA SER A 943 25.02 23.28 10.67
C SER A 943 24.97 24.26 9.50
N TYR A 944 23.77 24.70 9.14
CA TYR A 944 23.55 25.71 8.11
C TYR A 944 23.56 27.10 8.73
N GLU A 945 23.98 28.12 8.01
CA GLU A 945 23.83 29.48 8.50
C GLU A 945 22.54 30.10 7.98
N LEU A 946 22.04 31.13 8.68
CA LEU A 946 20.91 31.93 8.21
C LEU A 946 21.13 32.49 6.79
N ARG A 947 22.38 32.73 6.39
CA ARG A 947 22.73 33.17 5.03
C ARG A 947 22.36 32.13 3.97
N ASP A 948 22.45 30.85 4.29
CA ASP A 948 22.07 29.77 3.37
C ASP A 948 20.56 29.77 3.14
N ALA A 949 19.75 29.93 4.20
CA ALA A 949 18.29 30.09 4.10
C ALA A 949 17.89 31.24 3.16
N ILE A 950 18.56 32.40 3.28
CA ILE A 950 18.29 33.58 2.44
C ILE A 950 18.64 33.30 0.97
N SER A 951 19.80 32.71 0.72
CA SER A 951 20.26 32.35 -0.63
C SER A 951 19.30 31.36 -1.31
N ILE A 952 18.89 30.32 -0.59
CA ILE A 952 17.97 29.29 -1.09
C ILE A 952 16.59 29.90 -1.39
N ALA A 953 16.03 30.68 -0.47
CA ALA A 953 14.72 31.32 -0.68
C ALA A 953 14.73 32.26 -1.90
N SER A 954 15.81 33.02 -2.09
CA SER A 954 15.98 33.87 -3.29
C SER A 954 16.06 33.03 -4.56
N ALA A 955 16.85 31.96 -4.58
CA ALA A 955 16.97 31.08 -5.74
C ALA A 955 15.65 30.38 -6.07
N ALA A 956 14.92 29.91 -5.07
CA ALA A 956 13.61 29.29 -5.23
C ALA A 956 12.60 30.27 -5.83
N THR A 957 12.58 31.52 -5.35
CA THR A 957 11.71 32.57 -5.89
C THR A 957 12.00 32.85 -7.36
N ARG A 958 13.28 32.89 -7.77
CA ARG A 958 13.70 33.05 -9.18
C ARG A 958 13.31 31.87 -10.06
N ASN A 959 13.46 30.65 -9.55
CA ASN A 959 13.14 29.43 -10.30
C ASN A 959 11.64 29.29 -10.56
N VAL A 960 10.80 29.72 -9.62
CA VAL A 960 9.34 29.77 -9.80
C VAL A 960 8.96 30.95 -10.72
N HIS A 961 9.49 32.14 -10.44
CA HIS A 961 9.17 33.37 -11.14
C HIS A 961 10.39 33.88 -11.91
N ARG A 962 10.54 33.49 -13.19
CA ARG A 962 11.71 33.90 -14.01
C ARG A 962 11.88 35.41 -14.17
N SER A 963 10.80 36.18 -13.97
CA SER A 963 10.80 37.65 -14.00
C SER A 963 11.19 38.30 -12.66
N PHE A 964 11.39 37.51 -11.60
CA PHE A 964 11.95 37.99 -10.34
C PHE A 964 13.47 38.11 -10.50
N THR A 965 13.97 39.30 -10.84
CA THR A 965 15.42 39.58 -10.97
C THR A 965 16.00 40.30 -9.76
N THR A 966 15.18 40.58 -8.75
CA THR A 966 15.54 41.37 -7.57
C THR A 966 16.65 40.70 -6.75
N GLU A 967 17.57 41.53 -6.24
CA GLU A 967 18.63 41.13 -5.31
C GLU A 967 18.17 41.30 -3.85
N ILE A 968 18.70 40.47 -2.96
CA ILE A 968 18.44 40.54 -1.51
C ILE A 968 19.67 41.13 -0.83
N GLU A 969 19.54 42.35 -0.29
CA GLU A 969 20.60 43.05 0.44
C GLU A 969 20.46 42.77 1.95
N THR A 970 21.48 42.17 2.56
CA THR A 970 21.47 41.92 4.02
C THR A 970 21.99 43.13 4.77
N THR A 971 21.12 43.84 5.49
CA THR A 971 21.45 45.07 6.23
C THR A 971 21.99 44.80 7.63
N SER A 972 21.52 43.74 8.29
CA SER A 972 22.03 43.26 9.58
C SER A 972 21.78 41.76 9.74
N LEU A 973 22.75 41.06 10.31
CA LEU A 973 22.65 39.64 10.68
C LEU A 973 23.26 39.44 12.08
N PRO A 974 22.86 38.41 12.84
CA PRO A 974 23.42 38.11 14.15
C PRO A 974 24.95 37.95 14.09
N VAL A 975 25.63 38.47 15.11
CA VAL A 975 27.11 38.51 15.17
C VAL A 975 27.70 37.13 15.48
N ASP A 976 26.99 36.35 16.31
CA ASP A 976 27.36 34.96 16.61
C ASP A 976 26.80 34.02 15.54
N ALA A 977 27.57 32.99 15.18
CA ALA A 977 27.11 31.95 14.27
C ALA A 977 25.86 31.27 14.84
N LEU A 978 24.80 31.21 14.04
CA LEU A 978 23.57 30.49 14.34
C LEU A 978 23.55 29.20 13.54
N PRO A 979 24.16 28.12 14.06
CA PRO A 979 24.13 26.82 13.43
C PRO A 979 22.69 26.33 13.35
N LEU A 980 22.14 26.14 12.15
CA LEU A 980 20.77 25.69 11.91
C LEU A 980 20.74 24.24 11.50
N THR A 981 19.74 23.50 11.98
CA THR A 981 19.41 22.18 11.45
C THR A 981 18.71 22.30 10.08
N THR A 982 18.54 21.17 9.37
CA THR A 982 17.78 21.11 8.11
C THR A 982 16.32 21.54 8.27
N SER A 983 15.69 21.21 9.40
CA SER A 983 14.33 21.63 9.76
C SER A 983 14.25 23.14 9.89
N ALA A 984 15.19 23.75 10.63
CA ALA A 984 15.25 25.20 10.77
C ALA A 984 15.49 25.89 9.42
N LEU A 985 16.39 25.36 8.60
CA LEU A 985 16.65 25.86 7.25
C LEU A 985 15.38 25.86 6.39
N SER A 986 14.62 24.77 6.41
CA SER A 986 13.37 24.64 5.63
C SER A 986 12.32 25.65 6.08
N VAL A 987 12.09 25.78 7.39
CA VAL A 987 11.10 26.72 7.95
C VAL A 987 11.45 28.17 7.60
N LEU A 988 12.73 28.53 7.72
CA LEU A 988 13.19 29.89 7.41
C LEU A 988 13.15 30.17 5.90
N MET A 989 13.48 29.19 5.06
CA MET A 989 13.36 29.31 3.60
C MET A 989 11.91 29.56 3.17
N ASP A 990 10.97 28.80 3.73
CA ASP A 990 9.54 28.93 3.44
C ASP A 990 9.00 30.32 3.82
N CYS A 991 9.38 30.77 5.01
CA CYS A 991 9.09 32.11 5.49
C CYS A 991 9.60 33.18 4.52
N LEU A 992 10.89 33.10 4.14
CA LEU A 992 11.53 34.08 3.26
C LEU A 992 10.97 34.04 1.82
N PHE A 993 10.66 32.86 1.29
CA PHE A 993 10.03 32.72 -0.04
C PHE A 993 8.71 33.49 -0.10
N VAL A 994 7.84 33.31 0.90
CA VAL A 994 6.55 34.02 0.98
C VAL A 994 6.77 35.53 1.05
N VAL A 995 7.78 35.97 1.79
CA VAL A 995 8.10 37.40 1.94
C VAL A 995 8.59 37.99 0.62
N PHE A 996 9.54 37.33 -0.07
CA PHE A 996 10.10 37.79 -1.34
C PHE A 996 9.07 37.79 -2.47
N GLU A 997 8.25 36.73 -2.55
CA GLU A 997 7.18 36.62 -3.53
C GLU A 997 6.15 37.74 -3.35
N ASN A 998 5.72 38.02 -2.12
CA ASN A 998 4.78 39.10 -1.84
C ASN A 998 5.36 40.47 -2.16
N ALA A 999 6.62 40.71 -1.80
CA ALA A 999 7.31 41.96 -2.14
C ALA A 999 7.31 42.18 -3.66
N TRP A 1000 7.65 41.17 -4.44
CA TRP A 1000 7.65 41.25 -5.90
C TRP A 1000 6.25 41.43 -6.49
N LYS A 1001 5.32 40.51 -6.23
CA LYS A 1001 3.97 40.51 -6.84
C LYS A 1001 3.16 41.76 -6.52
N HIS A 1002 3.32 42.32 -5.32
CA HIS A 1002 2.45 43.38 -4.80
C HIS A 1002 3.10 44.76 -4.71
N SER A 1003 4.37 44.92 -5.10
CA SER A 1003 5.05 46.22 -5.12
C SER A 1003 4.50 47.21 -6.16
N GLY A 1004 3.87 46.68 -7.22
CA GLY A 1004 3.43 47.44 -8.39
C GLY A 1004 4.54 47.73 -9.41
N PHE A 1005 5.79 47.28 -9.17
CA PHE A 1005 6.83 47.25 -10.20
C PHE A 1005 6.60 45.99 -11.06
N LEU A 1006 6.39 46.16 -12.37
CA LEU A 1006 6.04 45.08 -13.33
C LEU A 1006 7.22 44.13 -13.64
N GLY A 1007 8.05 43.79 -12.64
CA GLY A 1007 9.23 42.92 -12.76
C GLY A 1007 10.52 43.56 -12.27
N GLU A 1008 10.66 44.88 -12.38
CA GLU A 1008 11.89 45.61 -12.00
C GLU A 1008 11.84 46.12 -10.55
N LEU A 1009 11.55 45.24 -9.60
CA LEU A 1009 11.57 45.61 -8.18
C LEU A 1009 13.03 45.86 -7.73
N PRO A 1010 13.35 47.05 -7.15
CA PRO A 1010 14.66 47.32 -6.54
C PRO A 1010 15.02 46.34 -5.42
N ALA A 1011 16.28 46.30 -5.00
CA ALA A 1011 16.76 45.36 -3.99
C ALA A 1011 15.89 45.35 -2.70
N ILE A 1012 15.64 44.14 -2.18
CA ILE A 1012 14.92 43.95 -0.92
C ILE A 1012 15.95 43.94 0.21
N ALA A 1013 15.81 44.86 1.16
CA ALA A 1013 16.65 44.90 2.36
C ALA A 1013 16.15 43.91 3.41
N LEU A 1014 17.04 43.09 3.98
CA LEU A 1014 16.75 42.09 5.02
C LEU A 1014 17.63 42.30 6.25
N ALA A 1015 17.00 42.44 7.40
CA ALA A 1015 17.60 42.48 8.73
C ALA A 1015 17.18 41.24 9.53
N ALA A 1016 18.11 40.64 10.28
CA ALA A 1016 17.82 39.56 11.20
C ALA A 1016 18.49 39.79 12.57
N GLU A 1017 17.75 39.54 13.64
CA GLU A 1017 18.21 39.69 15.03
C GLU A 1017 17.84 38.46 15.85
N TYR A 1018 18.77 37.94 16.64
CA TYR A 1018 18.54 36.78 17.50
C TYR A 1018 18.60 37.17 18.98
N ASP A 1019 17.56 36.82 19.73
CA ASP A 1019 17.51 36.93 21.18
C ASP A 1019 17.87 35.58 21.83
N PRO A 1020 19.06 35.44 22.43
CA PRO A 1020 19.48 34.20 23.06
C PRO A 1020 18.72 33.88 24.36
N THR A 1021 18.11 34.89 25.00
CA THR A 1021 17.41 34.71 26.29
C THR A 1021 16.11 33.96 26.09
N ASN A 1022 15.34 34.37 25.06
CA ASN A 1022 14.06 33.77 24.71
C ASN A 1022 14.16 32.80 23.53
N ARG A 1023 15.35 32.66 22.94
CA ARG A 1023 15.65 31.83 21.76
C ARG A 1023 14.77 32.17 20.55
N LEU A 1024 14.65 33.45 20.24
CA LEU A 1024 13.79 33.96 19.16
C LEU A 1024 14.62 34.59 18.05
N LEU A 1025 14.37 34.22 16.80
CA LEU A 1025 14.94 34.84 15.61
C LEU A 1025 13.90 35.76 14.94
N MET A 1026 14.17 37.06 14.90
CA MET A 1026 13.34 38.04 14.22
C MET A 1026 13.90 38.34 12.83
N LEU A 1027 13.06 38.25 11.81
CA LEU A 1027 13.36 38.60 10.42
C LEU A 1027 12.53 39.82 10.01
N ARG A 1028 13.17 40.88 9.55
CA ARG A 1028 12.53 42.08 9.01
C ARG A 1028 13.00 42.34 7.59
N THR A 1029 12.05 42.48 6.67
CA THR A 1029 12.31 42.81 5.26
C THR A 1029 11.68 44.13 4.89
N VAL A 1030 12.35 44.89 4.02
CA VAL A 1030 11.90 46.19 3.51
C VAL A 1030 12.07 46.21 2.00
N SER A 1031 11.00 46.57 1.27
CA SER A 1031 10.98 46.58 -0.20
C SER A 1031 10.32 47.85 -0.73
N ALA A 1032 10.76 48.32 -1.90
CA ALA A 1032 10.18 49.50 -2.53
C ALA A 1032 8.77 49.21 -3.09
N MET A 1033 7.91 50.22 -3.11
CA MET A 1033 6.60 50.16 -3.79
C MET A 1033 6.42 51.36 -4.71
N THR A 1034 5.62 51.20 -5.76
CA THR A 1034 5.28 52.33 -6.63
C THR A 1034 4.41 53.35 -5.88
N PRO A 1035 4.49 54.65 -6.24
CA PRO A 1035 3.62 55.68 -5.66
C PRO A 1035 2.12 55.36 -5.79
N SER A 1036 1.73 54.72 -6.90
CA SER A 1036 0.36 54.28 -7.14
C SER A 1036 -0.08 53.21 -6.14
N ARG A 1037 0.74 52.17 -5.94
CA ARG A 1037 0.44 51.11 -4.96
C ARG A 1037 0.42 51.64 -3.54
N ARG A 1038 1.31 52.56 -3.20
CA ARG A 1038 1.31 53.24 -1.89
C ARG A 1038 0.00 54.00 -1.64
N ALA A 1039 -0.47 54.74 -2.63
CA ALA A 1039 -1.72 55.50 -2.52
C ALA A 1039 -2.93 54.56 -2.31
N GLU A 1040 -2.97 53.44 -3.02
CA GLU A 1040 -3.99 52.40 -2.86
C GLU A 1040 -3.99 51.80 -1.44
N LEU A 1041 -2.82 51.44 -0.93
CA LEU A 1041 -2.67 50.88 0.42
C LEU A 1041 -3.10 51.87 1.51
N LEU A 1042 -2.73 53.16 1.37
CA LEU A 1042 -3.10 54.22 2.31
C LEU A 1042 -4.58 54.63 2.20
N ALA A 1043 -5.25 54.36 1.07
CA ALA A 1043 -6.68 54.62 0.88
C ALA A 1043 -7.61 53.64 1.62
N GLY A 1044 -7.05 52.72 2.42
CA GLY A 1044 -7.78 51.83 3.33
C GLY A 1044 -7.48 50.34 3.17
N GLU A 1045 -6.73 49.94 2.13
CA GLU A 1045 -6.38 48.53 1.92
C GLU A 1045 -5.43 48.01 3.00
N LEU A 1046 -4.49 48.83 3.50
CA LEU A 1046 -3.59 48.45 4.61
C LEU A 1046 -4.38 48.16 5.90
N SER A 1047 -5.34 49.02 6.26
CA SER A 1047 -6.19 48.82 7.44
C SER A 1047 -7.00 47.52 7.33
N ARG A 1048 -7.50 47.22 6.12
CA ARG A 1048 -8.19 45.96 5.82
C ARG A 1048 -7.27 44.75 6.01
N LEU A 1049 -6.04 44.79 5.49
CA LEU A 1049 -5.06 43.70 5.63
C LEU A 1049 -4.65 43.49 7.09
N ARG A 1050 -4.34 44.57 7.83
CA ARG A 1050 -3.98 44.48 9.25
C ARG A 1050 -5.10 43.87 10.09
N THR A 1051 -6.34 44.29 9.88
CA THR A 1051 -7.52 43.73 10.57
C THR A 1051 -7.71 42.24 10.25
N LYS A 1052 -7.41 41.84 9.01
CA LYS A 1052 -7.57 40.45 8.55
C LYS A 1052 -6.50 39.50 9.09
N TYR A 1053 -5.26 39.96 9.31
CA TYR A 1053 -4.11 39.08 9.54
C TYR A 1053 -3.36 39.29 10.87
N LEU A 1054 -3.62 40.36 11.63
CA LEU A 1054 -2.97 40.63 12.93
C LEU A 1054 -3.90 40.40 14.14
N GLY A 1055 -5.10 39.82 13.94
CA GLY A 1055 -6.07 39.45 14.99
C GLY A 1055 -6.16 37.93 15.24
N GLU A 1056 -7.25 37.42 15.84
CA GLU A 1056 -7.50 35.97 15.98
C GLU A 1056 -7.59 35.31 14.58
N LEU A 1057 -6.66 34.39 14.28
CA LEU A 1057 -6.58 33.75 12.96
C LEU A 1057 -7.76 32.78 12.73
N PRO A 1058 -8.58 32.97 11.69
CA PRO A 1058 -9.54 31.96 11.27
C PRO A 1058 -8.78 30.79 10.63
N LEU A 1059 -8.74 29.62 11.28
CA LEU A 1059 -8.09 28.39 10.78
C LEU A 1059 -8.57 28.00 9.36
N GLU A 1060 -9.79 28.39 8.99
CA GLU A 1060 -10.37 28.17 7.65
C GLU A 1060 -9.66 28.96 6.53
N LEU A 1061 -8.99 30.08 6.83
CA LEU A 1061 -8.28 30.92 5.84
C LEU A 1061 -6.90 30.38 5.46
N VAL A 1062 -6.33 29.47 6.26
CA VAL A 1062 -5.08 28.77 5.93
C VAL A 1062 -5.29 27.82 4.74
N ARG A 1063 -6.53 27.39 4.51
CA ARG A 1063 -6.93 26.41 3.48
C ARG A 1063 -7.55 27.02 2.21
N LYS A 1064 -7.70 28.36 2.10
CA LYS A 1064 -8.31 29.04 0.94
C LYS A 1064 -7.27 29.61 -0.03
N GLU A 1065 -7.52 29.46 -1.33
CA GLU A 1065 -6.66 29.92 -2.44
C GLU A 1065 -6.69 31.45 -2.62
N GLY A 1066 -5.53 32.04 -2.89
CA GLY A 1066 -5.35 33.49 -3.08
C GLY A 1066 -5.33 34.29 -1.77
N GLY A 1067 -4.17 34.86 -1.40
CA GLY A 1067 -4.02 35.65 -0.17
C GLY A 1067 -3.71 34.85 1.10
N SER A 1068 -3.08 33.68 0.96
CA SER A 1068 -2.66 32.76 2.04
C SER A 1068 -1.22 32.99 2.56
N GLY A 1069 -0.46 33.92 1.97
CA GLY A 1069 0.91 34.23 2.39
C GLY A 1069 1.01 34.71 3.85
N PHE A 1070 0.28 35.77 4.21
CA PHE A 1070 0.30 36.28 5.59
C PHE A 1070 -0.28 35.32 6.64
N PRO A 1071 -1.34 34.53 6.36
CA PRO A 1071 -1.77 33.46 7.26
C PRO A 1071 -0.67 32.44 7.61
N LYS A 1072 0.18 32.06 6.65
CA LYS A 1072 1.32 31.16 6.90
C LYS A 1072 2.35 31.81 7.83
N LEU A 1073 2.73 33.06 7.57
CA LEU A 1073 3.66 33.80 8.43
C LEU A 1073 3.11 34.01 9.85
N ALA A 1074 1.81 34.28 9.96
CA ALA A 1074 1.15 34.46 11.26
C ALA A 1074 1.01 33.15 12.05
N ARG A 1075 0.87 31.99 11.37
CA ARG A 1075 0.90 30.67 12.01
C ARG A 1075 2.27 30.40 12.64
N LEU A 1076 3.34 30.58 11.85
CA LEU A 1076 4.72 30.41 12.32
C LEU A 1076 5.01 31.23 13.59
N ALA A 1077 4.49 32.46 13.64
CA ALA A 1077 4.70 33.37 14.76
C ALA A 1077 3.79 33.10 15.98
N ARG A 1078 2.82 32.18 15.90
CA ARG A 1078 1.83 31.91 16.96
C ARG A 1078 2.43 31.22 18.18
N SER A 1079 3.46 30.42 17.96
CA SER A 1079 4.20 29.68 18.99
C SER A 1079 5.04 30.60 19.89
N VAL A 1080 5.21 31.87 19.50
CA VAL A 1080 5.96 32.88 20.25
C VAL A 1080 5.09 33.49 21.35
N PRO A 1081 5.47 33.36 22.64
CA PRO A 1081 4.72 33.98 23.73
C PRO A 1081 4.71 35.52 23.60
N VAL A 1082 3.53 36.12 23.70
CA VAL A 1082 3.33 37.59 23.60
C VAL A 1082 4.11 38.36 24.68
N GLU A 1083 4.37 37.71 25.82
CA GLU A 1083 5.19 38.24 26.91
C GLU A 1083 6.67 38.42 26.51
N ASN A 1084 7.15 37.55 25.62
CA ASN A 1084 8.54 37.55 25.15
C ASN A 1084 8.71 38.39 23.88
N CYS A 1085 7.68 38.45 23.02
CA CYS A 1085 7.64 39.31 21.84
C CYS A 1085 6.22 39.87 21.66
N PRO A 1086 5.99 41.17 21.93
CA PRO A 1086 4.65 41.76 21.83
C PRO A 1086 4.05 41.74 20.42
N THR A 1087 4.91 41.75 19.39
CA THR A 1087 4.51 41.73 17.97
C THR A 1087 5.30 40.65 17.20
N PRO A 1088 4.96 39.36 17.36
CA PRO A 1088 5.66 38.25 16.70
C PRO A 1088 5.52 38.28 15.17
N PHE A 1089 4.47 38.91 14.65
CA PHE A 1089 4.25 39.14 13.23
C PHE A 1089 3.68 40.55 13.03
N ASP A 1090 4.25 41.32 12.10
CA ASP A 1090 3.78 42.66 11.75
C ASP A 1090 4.13 43.03 10.30
N PHE A 1091 3.38 43.96 9.71
CA PHE A 1091 3.66 44.47 8.37
C PHE A 1091 3.03 45.84 8.13
N GLY A 1092 3.63 46.66 7.29
CA GLY A 1092 3.09 47.99 7.02
C GLY A 1092 3.92 48.82 6.06
N ILE A 1093 3.70 50.14 6.11
CA ILE A 1093 4.39 51.12 5.28
C ILE A 1093 5.31 51.95 6.15
N GLU A 1094 6.57 52.05 5.75
CA GLU A 1094 7.58 52.92 6.36
C GLU A 1094 8.15 53.86 5.27
N GLY A 1095 7.80 55.14 5.34
CA GLY A 1095 8.15 56.11 4.29
C GLY A 1095 7.52 55.74 2.94
N ASN A 1096 8.36 55.36 1.98
CA ASN A 1096 7.98 54.91 0.63
C ASN A 1096 8.12 53.38 0.44
N ASN A 1097 8.40 52.64 1.52
CA ASN A 1097 8.69 51.21 1.45
C ASN A 1097 7.62 50.38 2.19
N TRP A 1098 7.47 49.13 1.76
CA TRP A 1098 6.72 48.09 2.47
C TRP A 1098 7.66 47.37 3.42
N PHE A 1099 7.23 47.09 4.64
CA PHE A 1099 7.95 46.20 5.54
C PHE A 1099 7.10 44.98 5.94
N THR A 1100 7.76 43.84 6.11
CA THR A 1100 7.21 42.62 6.72
C THR A 1100 8.17 42.13 7.79
N GLN A 1101 7.65 41.84 8.98
CA GLN A 1101 8.39 41.35 10.14
C GLN A 1101 7.76 40.06 10.68
N VAL A 1102 8.60 39.07 10.97
CA VAL A 1102 8.18 37.76 11.47
C VAL A 1102 9.23 37.21 12.43
N THR A 1103 8.78 36.65 13.56
CA THR A 1103 9.62 36.07 14.60
C THR A 1103 9.41 34.56 14.65
N VAL A 1104 10.49 33.80 14.64
CA VAL A 1104 10.51 32.34 14.63
C VAL A 1104 11.23 31.83 15.89
N PRO A 1105 10.66 30.91 16.68
CA PRO A 1105 11.35 30.31 17.81
C PRO A 1105 12.41 29.30 17.35
N LEU A 1106 13.57 29.30 18.02
CA LEU A 1106 14.66 28.37 17.80
C LEU A 1106 14.87 27.45 19.01
N TYR A 1107 15.15 26.17 18.75
CA TYR A 1107 15.34 25.14 19.77
C TYR A 1107 16.73 24.53 19.68
N GLU A 1108 17.51 24.60 20.76
CA GLU A 1108 18.89 24.11 20.75
C GLU A 1108 18.96 22.58 20.91
N ARG A 1109 19.70 21.91 20.03
CA ARG A 1109 19.97 20.46 20.03
C ARG A 1109 21.42 20.19 19.62
N ASP A 1110 22.19 19.57 20.50
CA ASP A 1110 23.56 19.09 20.25
C ASP A 1110 24.51 20.12 19.58
N GLY A 1111 24.31 21.42 19.87
CA GLY A 1111 25.13 22.52 19.32
C GLY A 1111 24.56 23.24 18.08
N ALA A 1112 23.35 22.88 17.63
CA ALA A 1112 22.62 23.55 16.53
C ALA A 1112 21.18 23.96 16.95
N PHE A 1113 20.53 24.78 16.13
CA PHE A 1113 19.19 25.34 16.34
C PHE A 1113 18.17 24.76 15.35
N ASP A 1114 17.08 24.24 15.91
CA ASP A 1114 15.89 23.73 15.24
C ASP A 1114 14.79 24.79 15.15
N ALA A 1115 13.89 24.69 14.17
CA ALA A 1115 12.66 25.50 14.11
C ALA A 1115 11.51 24.63 13.57
N TYR A 1116 10.28 24.90 14.04
CA TYR A 1116 9.08 24.12 13.70
C TYR A 1116 7.91 25.05 13.34
N ASP A 1117 7.00 24.57 12.50
CA ASP A 1117 5.73 25.22 12.14
C ASP A 1117 4.63 24.54 12.96
N ASP A 1118 4.10 25.22 13.98
CA ASP A 1118 3.08 24.71 14.92
C ASP A 1118 1.66 24.60 14.34
#